data_AF-A0A0P9THD3-F1
#
_entry.id   AF-A0A0P9THD3-F1
#
_cell.length_a   1.000
_cell.length_b   1.000
_cell.length_c   1.000
_cell.angle_alpha   90.00
_cell.angle_beta   90.00
_cell.angle_gamma   90.00
#
_symmetry.space_group_name_H-M   'P 1'
#
loop_
_entity.id
_entity.type
_entity.pdbx_description
1 polymer ?
#
loop_
_entity_poly.entity_id
_entity_poly.type
_entity_poly.pdbx_seq_one_letter_code
_entity_poly.pdbx_strand_id
1 'polypeptide(L)'
;MLYRRFEKLIDIFKDAPTPAPPNTVFAFYMYYLRQVWPTFLALLVVGLIGALIEVSLFNYLSRIIDLAQTTPPKDFFSVHGPELIWMVVVALLLRPIFVGLHDLLVHQTISPGMTNLIRWQNHSYVLKQSVNFFQNDFAGRIAQRIMQTGNSLRDSAVQSVDALWHVLIYAISAMVLFAEADWRLMIPLGTWIVAFILSLMYFVPRVKQRSVESSDARSRLMGRIVDGYTNITTLKLFAHTNHEQQYAREAMRDQTEKSQLAGRVVTSMDTTITTMNGVLIVTTTGLALWLWTQSMISVGAIALATGLVIRIVNMSGWIMWVVNGIFENIGTVQDGLESISQPVTVNDQPGALPLKIENGGVRFDGVDFHYGNGNGIIHNLNLDIKPGEKIGLIGPSGAGKSTLVNLLLRMYDVQGGRILIDGQDISEITQESLRAQIGMITQDTSLLHRSIRENLLYGNPDATDEQLWESIRKARAEEFIPQLSDSEGRTGFDAHVGERGVKLSGDIELFARYAKAPVIAITGSNAKSTVTTLVGEMAVAAGKRVAVGGNLGTPALDLLSDDVELYVMELSSFQLETTDQLNAEVATVLNISEDHMDRYSGLPAYHLAKHRIFRGARQVVVNRQDALSRPLIGEGLPCWTFGLNKPDFHGFGLREENGEKYLAFQFENLMPVRELKVRGAHNQANALAALALGHAVGLPFDAMLASLREFTGLEHRCQWLREHDGVHYYNDSKATNVGAALAAIEGLGSDIDGKLVLIAGGDGKGADFSALRAPVAEHCRAAVLLGRDAELIAQALGDAVTLVRVDTVQAAVEQSARLAQRGDAVLLSPACASLDMFKNYEERGRVFAQAVECLS
;
A
#
# COMPACT_ATOMS: atom_id res chain seq x y z
N MET A 1 -33.63 -19.68 -27.55
CA MET A 1 -32.66 -20.25 -28.52
C MET A 1 -32.09 -19.20 -29.48
N LEU A 2 -32.85 -18.20 -29.92
CA LEU A 2 -32.37 -17.13 -30.82
C LEU A 2 -31.25 -16.27 -30.18
N TYR A 3 -31.52 -15.67 -29.00
CA TYR A 3 -30.54 -14.85 -28.26
C TYR A 3 -29.19 -15.55 -28.06
N ARG A 4 -29.21 -16.80 -27.57
CA ARG A 4 -28.01 -17.63 -27.34
C ARG A 4 -27.13 -17.87 -28.59
N ARG A 5 -27.67 -17.76 -29.81
CA ARG A 5 -26.85 -17.84 -31.03
C ARG A 5 -26.05 -16.56 -31.26
N PHE A 6 -26.66 -15.40 -31.00
CA PHE A 6 -26.02 -14.09 -31.11
C PHE A 6 -25.01 -13.85 -29.97
N GLU A 7 -25.31 -14.32 -28.76
CA GLU A 7 -24.43 -14.22 -27.59
C GLU A 7 -23.09 -14.96 -27.77
N LYS A 8 -23.00 -15.94 -28.69
CA LYS A 8 -21.81 -16.77 -28.92
C LYS A 8 -20.91 -16.30 -30.08
N LEU A 9 -21.29 -15.23 -30.77
CA LEU A 9 -20.57 -14.77 -31.97
C LEU A 9 -19.20 -14.13 -31.66
N ILE A 10 -19.00 -13.67 -30.42
CA ILE A 10 -17.73 -13.15 -29.92
C ILE A 10 -17.27 -14.04 -28.77
N ASP A 11 -16.08 -14.62 -28.91
CA ASP A 11 -15.42 -15.31 -27.80
C ASP A 11 -14.80 -14.27 -26.86
N ILE A 12 -15.32 -14.19 -25.63
CA ILE A 12 -14.89 -13.22 -24.61
C ILE A 12 -13.55 -13.59 -23.95
N PHE A 13 -13.13 -14.85 -24.02
CA PHE A 13 -11.90 -15.34 -23.38
C PHE A 13 -10.77 -15.58 -24.39
N LYS A 14 -10.92 -15.07 -25.62
CA LYS A 14 -9.93 -15.21 -26.68
C LYS A 14 -8.59 -14.58 -26.26
N ASP A 15 -7.51 -15.33 -26.47
CA ASP A 15 -6.16 -14.87 -26.19
C ASP A 15 -5.77 -13.63 -26.99
N ALA A 16 -4.95 -12.78 -26.36
CA ALA A 16 -4.45 -11.57 -26.96
C ALA A 16 -3.54 -11.89 -28.16
N PRO A 17 -3.76 -11.29 -29.34
CA PRO A 17 -2.94 -11.57 -30.53
C PRO A 17 -1.49 -11.08 -30.44
N THR A 18 -1.17 -10.21 -29.49
CA THR A 18 0.21 -9.77 -29.20
C THR A 18 0.47 -9.78 -27.70
N PRO A 19 1.73 -9.90 -27.26
CA PRO A 19 2.09 -9.90 -25.84
C PRO A 19 1.72 -8.59 -25.13
N ALA A 20 1.75 -7.46 -25.84
CA ALA A 20 1.42 -6.14 -25.30
C ALA A 20 0.36 -5.42 -26.16
N PRO A 21 -0.59 -4.70 -25.54
CA PRO A 21 -1.52 -3.84 -26.25
C PRO A 21 -0.81 -2.59 -26.80
N PRO A 22 -1.28 -2.00 -27.90
CA PRO A 22 -0.71 -0.76 -28.43
C PRO A 22 -0.85 0.42 -27.46
N ASN A 23 0.08 1.37 -27.55
CA ASN A 23 0.13 2.58 -26.72
C ASN A 23 -0.48 3.83 -27.37
N THR A 24 -0.96 3.74 -28.61
CA THR A 24 -1.66 4.84 -29.30
C THR A 24 -3.13 4.52 -29.49
N VAL A 25 -3.99 5.53 -29.34
CA VAL A 25 -5.45 5.37 -29.43
C VAL A 25 -5.86 4.65 -30.72
N PHE A 26 -5.38 5.12 -31.88
CA PHE A 26 -5.78 4.52 -33.17
C PHE A 26 -5.35 3.05 -33.31
N ALA A 27 -4.11 2.72 -32.93
CA ALA A 27 -3.63 1.34 -33.00
C ALA A 27 -4.39 0.44 -32.01
N PHE A 28 -4.74 0.95 -30.83
CA PHE A 28 -5.51 0.24 -29.83
C PHE A 28 -6.95 -0.05 -30.28
N TYR A 29 -7.61 0.89 -30.97
CA TYR A 29 -8.91 0.62 -31.60
C TYR A 29 -8.81 -0.48 -32.67
N MET A 30 -7.82 -0.36 -33.56
CA MET A 30 -7.62 -1.34 -34.63
C MET A 30 -7.31 -2.74 -34.09
N TYR A 31 -6.57 -2.81 -32.97
CA TYR A 31 -6.22 -4.05 -32.28
C TYR A 31 -7.45 -4.87 -31.88
N TYR A 32 -8.46 -4.23 -31.29
CA TYR A 32 -9.70 -4.89 -30.89
C TYR A 32 -10.69 -5.06 -32.05
N LEU A 33 -10.85 -4.04 -32.90
CA LEU A 33 -11.77 -4.11 -34.04
C LEU A 33 -11.43 -5.22 -35.03
N ARG A 34 -10.13 -5.49 -35.25
CA ARG A 34 -9.70 -6.63 -36.09
C ARG A 34 -10.11 -8.00 -35.53
N GLN A 35 -10.34 -8.13 -34.23
CA GLN A 35 -10.75 -9.41 -33.65
C GLN A 35 -12.26 -9.67 -33.82
N VAL A 36 -13.06 -8.60 -33.94
CA VAL A 36 -14.54 -8.65 -34.03
C VAL A 36 -15.09 -8.09 -35.35
N TRP A 37 -14.25 -7.95 -36.37
CA TRP A 37 -14.65 -7.34 -37.66
C TRP A 37 -15.88 -7.99 -38.34
N PRO A 38 -16.13 -9.32 -38.26
CA PRO A 38 -17.27 -9.92 -38.95
C PRO A 38 -18.61 -9.43 -38.39
N THR A 39 -18.69 -9.18 -37.08
CA THR A 39 -19.91 -8.69 -36.45
C THR A 39 -20.19 -7.24 -36.80
N PHE A 40 -19.14 -6.41 -36.95
CA PHE A 40 -19.28 -5.04 -37.45
C PHE A 40 -19.65 -4.99 -38.94
N LEU A 41 -19.14 -5.92 -39.77
CA LEU A 41 -19.60 -6.04 -41.15
C LEU A 41 -21.07 -6.43 -41.22
N ALA A 42 -21.51 -7.39 -40.41
CA ALA A 42 -22.92 -7.77 -40.32
C ALA A 42 -23.79 -6.59 -39.87
N LEU A 43 -23.32 -5.81 -38.88
CA LEU A 43 -24.00 -4.60 -38.40
C LEU A 43 -24.19 -3.58 -39.53
N LEU A 44 -23.15 -3.30 -40.32
CA LEU A 44 -23.22 -2.40 -41.47
C LEU A 44 -24.24 -2.87 -42.53
N VAL A 45 -24.23 -4.16 -42.87
CA VAL A 45 -25.14 -4.72 -43.88
C VAL A 45 -26.60 -4.68 -43.41
N VAL A 46 -26.87 -5.11 -42.18
CA VAL A 46 -28.21 -5.08 -41.60
C VAL A 46 -28.70 -3.64 -41.44
N GLY A 47 -27.82 -2.73 -40.98
CA GLY A 47 -28.10 -1.30 -40.86
C GLY A 47 -28.40 -0.64 -42.21
N LEU A 48 -27.71 -1.03 -43.29
CA LEU A 48 -28.00 -0.55 -44.65
C LEU A 48 -29.42 -0.90 -45.08
N ILE A 49 -29.80 -2.16 -44.90
CA ILE A 49 -31.14 -2.63 -45.29
C ILE A 49 -32.21 -1.94 -44.45
N GLY A 50 -31.98 -1.80 -43.14
CA GLY A 50 -32.87 -1.04 -42.25
C GLY A 50 -33.05 0.42 -42.70
N ALA A 51 -31.96 1.11 -43.06
CA ALA A 51 -32.02 2.48 -43.54
C ALA A 51 -32.75 2.61 -44.89
N LEU A 52 -32.52 1.70 -45.84
CA LEU A 52 -33.25 1.67 -47.12
C LEU A 52 -34.74 1.42 -46.93
N ILE A 53 -35.12 0.56 -45.99
CA ILE A 53 -36.53 0.33 -45.62
C ILE A 53 -37.14 1.63 -45.10
N GLU A 54 -36.49 2.32 -44.15
CA GLU A 54 -36.99 3.60 -43.63
C GLU A 54 -37.16 4.67 -44.73
N VAL A 55 -36.18 4.79 -45.63
CA VAL A 55 -36.26 5.71 -46.79
C VAL A 55 -37.46 5.36 -47.67
N SER A 56 -37.71 4.08 -47.93
CA SER A 56 -38.84 3.63 -48.76
C SER A 56 -40.20 4.04 -48.20
N LEU A 57 -40.33 4.13 -46.86
CA LEU A 57 -41.59 4.55 -46.21
C LEU A 57 -41.96 6.01 -46.54
N PHE A 58 -40.96 6.89 -46.68
CA PHE A 58 -41.21 8.28 -47.10
C PHE A 58 -41.68 8.35 -48.56
N ASN A 59 -41.12 7.50 -49.42
CA ASN A 59 -41.59 7.36 -50.79
C ASN A 59 -43.01 6.79 -50.84
N TYR A 60 -43.36 5.83 -49.97
CA TYR A 60 -44.72 5.31 -49.87
C TYR A 60 -45.73 6.39 -49.49
N LEU A 61 -45.38 7.32 -48.59
CA LEU A 61 -46.25 8.45 -48.25
C LEU A 61 -46.55 9.32 -49.48
N SER A 62 -45.50 9.69 -50.24
CA SER A 62 -45.63 10.41 -51.51
C SER A 62 -46.57 9.70 -52.47
N ARG A 63 -46.30 8.41 -52.68
CA ARG A 63 -47.01 7.56 -53.61
C ARG A 63 -48.48 7.42 -53.24
N ILE A 64 -48.80 7.19 -51.96
CA ILE A 64 -50.17 7.08 -51.46
C ILE A 64 -50.95 8.38 -51.72
N ILE A 65 -50.34 9.54 -51.47
CA ILE A 65 -50.96 10.85 -51.70
C ILE A 65 -51.29 11.03 -53.20
N ASP A 66 -50.35 10.68 -54.08
CA ASP A 66 -50.54 10.80 -55.52
C ASP A 66 -51.60 9.81 -56.05
N LEU A 67 -51.62 8.57 -55.55
CA LEU A 67 -52.63 7.58 -55.89
C LEU A 67 -54.03 8.01 -55.43
N ALA A 68 -54.14 8.63 -54.25
CA ALA A 68 -55.41 9.09 -53.69
C ALA A 68 -56.01 10.27 -54.45
N GLN A 69 -55.17 11.11 -55.07
CA GLN A 69 -55.62 12.24 -55.89
C GLN A 69 -56.06 11.82 -57.30
N THR A 70 -55.49 10.74 -57.83
CA THR A 70 -55.71 10.31 -59.22
C THR A 70 -56.80 9.24 -59.37
N THR A 71 -57.16 8.54 -58.30
CA THR A 71 -58.12 7.41 -58.35
C THR A 71 -59.41 7.75 -57.59
N PRO A 72 -60.61 7.51 -58.18
CA PRO A 72 -61.87 7.67 -57.47
C PRO A 72 -61.93 6.84 -56.17
N PRO A 73 -62.49 7.36 -55.06
CA PRO A 73 -62.45 6.67 -53.76
C PRO A 73 -63.01 5.24 -53.75
N LYS A 74 -64.03 4.98 -54.58
CA LYS A 74 -64.69 3.67 -54.68
C LYS A 74 -63.81 2.56 -55.29
N ASP A 75 -62.85 2.93 -56.14
CA ASP A 75 -62.04 1.97 -56.91
C ASP A 75 -60.61 1.84 -56.34
N PHE A 76 -60.25 2.67 -55.35
CA PHE A 76 -58.88 2.81 -54.82
C PHE A 76 -58.28 1.48 -54.36
N PHE A 77 -58.97 0.74 -53.48
CA PHE A 77 -58.47 -0.53 -52.94
C PHE A 77 -58.51 -1.68 -53.95
N SER A 78 -59.47 -1.68 -54.88
CA SER A 78 -59.55 -2.70 -55.92
C SER A 78 -58.43 -2.57 -56.95
N VAL A 79 -58.00 -1.35 -57.26
CA VAL A 79 -56.95 -1.09 -58.26
C VAL A 79 -55.55 -1.18 -57.64
N HIS A 80 -55.34 -0.59 -56.46
CA HIS A 80 -54.00 -0.47 -55.85
C HIS A 80 -53.72 -1.47 -54.72
N GLY A 81 -54.63 -2.44 -54.49
CA GLY A 81 -54.52 -3.44 -53.44
C GLY A 81 -53.15 -4.14 -53.34
N PRO A 82 -52.57 -4.66 -54.45
CA PRO A 82 -51.25 -5.32 -54.41
C PRO A 82 -50.11 -4.40 -53.95
N GLU A 83 -50.09 -3.15 -54.41
CA GLU A 83 -49.07 -2.17 -54.05
C GLU A 83 -49.19 -1.81 -52.55
N LEU A 84 -50.41 -1.60 -52.05
CA LEU A 84 -50.67 -1.33 -50.63
C LEU A 84 -50.30 -2.52 -49.73
N ILE A 85 -50.60 -3.77 -50.15
CA ILE A 85 -50.21 -4.98 -49.42
C ILE A 85 -48.68 -5.07 -49.32
N TRP A 86 -47.95 -4.77 -50.40
CA TRP A 86 -46.49 -4.75 -50.36
C TRP A 86 -45.95 -3.71 -49.38
N MET A 87 -46.51 -2.50 -49.37
CA MET A 87 -46.16 -1.47 -48.38
C MET A 87 -46.37 -1.95 -46.94
N VAL A 88 -47.49 -2.66 -46.68
CA VAL A 88 -47.79 -3.26 -45.37
C VAL A 88 -46.78 -4.35 -45.02
N VAL A 89 -46.39 -5.22 -45.96
CA VAL A 89 -45.36 -6.24 -45.76
C VAL A 89 -44.01 -5.62 -45.39
N VAL A 90 -43.60 -4.58 -46.11
CA VAL A 90 -42.34 -3.86 -45.81
C VAL A 90 -42.40 -3.22 -44.43
N ALA A 91 -43.49 -2.54 -44.09
CA ALA A 91 -43.64 -1.81 -42.83
C ALA A 91 -43.85 -2.71 -41.60
N LEU A 92 -44.62 -3.81 -41.72
CA LEU A 92 -44.98 -4.67 -40.59
C LEU A 92 -44.14 -5.94 -40.46
N LEU A 93 -43.51 -6.42 -41.53
CA LEU A 93 -42.67 -7.63 -41.49
C LEU A 93 -41.19 -7.29 -41.66
N LEU A 94 -40.79 -6.71 -42.79
CA LEU A 94 -39.36 -6.49 -43.06
C LEU A 94 -38.74 -5.50 -42.07
N ARG A 95 -39.43 -4.39 -41.78
CA ARG A 95 -38.91 -3.38 -40.86
C ARG A 95 -38.62 -3.94 -39.46
N PRO A 96 -39.57 -4.59 -38.73
CA PRO A 96 -39.26 -5.17 -37.43
C PRO A 96 -38.17 -6.26 -37.47
N ILE A 97 -38.09 -7.04 -38.56
CA ILE A 97 -37.07 -8.07 -38.72
C ILE A 97 -35.66 -7.43 -38.78
N PHE A 98 -35.45 -6.44 -39.64
CA PHE A 98 -34.12 -5.83 -39.79
C PHE A 98 -33.73 -4.93 -38.63
N VAL A 99 -34.69 -4.19 -38.05
CA VAL A 99 -34.45 -3.42 -36.81
C VAL A 99 -34.13 -4.39 -35.67
N GLY A 100 -34.88 -5.48 -35.52
CA GLY A 100 -34.61 -6.50 -34.51
C GLY A 100 -33.28 -7.22 -34.71
N LEU A 101 -32.87 -7.49 -35.95
CA LEU A 101 -31.54 -8.06 -36.26
C LEU A 101 -30.42 -7.09 -35.90
N HIS A 102 -30.58 -5.80 -36.20
CA HIS A 102 -29.64 -4.76 -35.79
C HIS A 102 -29.53 -4.71 -34.27
N ASP A 103 -30.65 -4.68 -33.56
CA ASP A 103 -30.69 -4.66 -32.09
C ASP A 103 -30.07 -5.92 -31.47
N LEU A 104 -30.29 -7.10 -32.06
CA LEU A 104 -29.65 -8.34 -31.61
C LEU A 104 -28.13 -8.28 -31.77
N LEU A 105 -27.63 -7.78 -32.91
CA LEU A 105 -26.19 -7.61 -33.12
C LEU A 105 -25.58 -6.60 -32.14
N VAL A 106 -26.22 -5.46 -31.92
CA VAL A 106 -25.68 -4.42 -31.03
C VAL A 106 -25.76 -4.84 -29.56
N HIS A 107 -26.95 -5.24 -29.08
CA HIS A 107 -27.21 -5.42 -27.65
C HIS A 107 -26.87 -6.82 -27.13
N GLN A 108 -26.88 -7.86 -27.99
CA GLN A 108 -26.64 -9.25 -27.55
C GLN A 108 -25.26 -9.77 -27.98
N THR A 109 -24.71 -9.26 -29.08
CA THR A 109 -23.38 -9.68 -29.56
C THR A 109 -22.30 -8.67 -29.22
N ILE A 110 -22.33 -7.49 -29.84
CA ILE A 110 -21.21 -6.55 -29.81
C ILE A 110 -21.05 -5.92 -28.44
N SER A 111 -22.14 -5.41 -27.85
CA SER A 111 -22.07 -4.69 -26.57
C SER A 111 -21.51 -5.52 -25.42
N PRO A 112 -22.08 -6.69 -25.07
CA PRO A 112 -21.52 -7.52 -24.01
C PRO A 112 -20.22 -8.23 -24.41
N GLY A 113 -20.16 -8.76 -25.65
CA GLY A 113 -19.04 -9.59 -26.11
C GLY A 113 -17.75 -8.80 -26.26
N MET A 114 -17.77 -7.69 -27.00
CA MET A 114 -16.58 -6.87 -27.22
C MET A 114 -16.08 -6.24 -25.91
N THR A 115 -17.01 -5.78 -25.04
CA THR A 115 -16.66 -5.19 -23.75
C THR A 115 -15.89 -6.16 -22.87
N ASN A 116 -16.40 -7.39 -22.71
CA ASN A 116 -15.76 -8.39 -21.85
C ASN A 116 -14.48 -8.95 -22.47
N LEU A 117 -14.40 -9.07 -23.80
CA LEU A 117 -13.15 -9.41 -24.50
C LEU A 117 -12.04 -8.39 -24.16
N ILE A 118 -12.34 -7.09 -24.26
CA ILE A 118 -11.37 -6.04 -23.94
C ILE A 118 -10.98 -6.08 -22.47
N ARG A 119 -11.96 -6.25 -21.56
CA ARG A 119 -11.70 -6.35 -20.12
C ARG A 119 -10.82 -7.54 -19.78
N TRP A 120 -11.10 -8.71 -20.36
CA TRP A 120 -10.32 -9.92 -20.15
C TRP A 120 -8.87 -9.73 -20.62
N GLN A 121 -8.66 -9.29 -21.86
CA GLN A 121 -7.30 -9.08 -22.39
C GLN A 121 -6.52 -8.02 -21.61
N ASN A 122 -7.16 -6.89 -21.26
CA ASN A 122 -6.53 -5.86 -20.44
C ASN A 122 -6.22 -6.35 -19.03
N HIS A 123 -7.14 -7.07 -18.38
CA HIS A 123 -6.92 -7.65 -17.05
C HIS A 123 -5.75 -8.63 -17.06
N SER A 124 -5.76 -9.58 -17.99
CA SER A 124 -4.70 -10.58 -18.17
C SER A 124 -3.34 -9.96 -18.50
N TYR A 125 -3.31 -8.82 -19.20
CA TYR A 125 -2.08 -8.09 -19.44
C TYR A 125 -1.58 -7.34 -18.20
N VAL A 126 -2.48 -6.61 -17.52
CA VAL A 126 -2.13 -5.81 -16.33
C VAL A 126 -1.68 -6.69 -15.16
N LEU A 127 -2.23 -7.90 -15.02
CA LEU A 127 -1.77 -8.87 -14.01
C LEU A 127 -0.28 -9.26 -14.15
N LYS A 128 0.31 -9.09 -15.34
CA LYS A 128 1.74 -9.36 -15.59
C LYS A 128 2.65 -8.21 -15.18
N GLN A 129 2.10 -7.05 -14.80
CA GLN A 129 2.89 -5.89 -14.40
C GLN A 129 3.64 -6.13 -13.09
N SER A 130 4.73 -5.39 -12.90
CA SER A 130 5.56 -5.50 -11.70
C SER A 130 4.86 -4.97 -10.45
N VAL A 131 5.33 -5.39 -9.27
CA VAL A 131 4.83 -4.87 -7.99
C VAL A 131 4.97 -3.34 -7.91
N ASN A 132 6.04 -2.78 -8.48
CA ASN A 132 6.27 -1.33 -8.53
C ASN A 132 5.16 -0.59 -9.28
N PHE A 133 4.62 -1.18 -10.36
CA PHE A 133 3.48 -0.60 -11.08
C PHE A 133 2.24 -0.47 -10.16
N PHE A 134 1.93 -1.51 -9.38
CA PHE A 134 0.80 -1.49 -8.45
C PHE A 134 1.03 -0.66 -7.17
N GLN A 135 2.28 -0.41 -6.79
CA GLN A 135 2.61 0.50 -5.69
C GLN A 135 2.51 1.97 -6.10
N ASN A 136 2.87 2.30 -7.35
CA ASN A 136 2.81 3.67 -7.87
C ASN A 136 1.40 4.08 -8.32
N ASP A 137 0.59 3.13 -8.82
CA ASP A 137 -0.80 3.37 -9.20
C ASP A 137 -1.74 2.63 -8.24
N PHE A 138 -2.61 3.37 -7.53
CA PHE A 138 -3.62 2.77 -6.63
C PHE A 138 -4.44 1.68 -7.36
N ALA A 139 -4.50 0.49 -6.77
CA ALA A 139 -5.22 -0.67 -7.36
C ALA A 139 -6.67 -0.35 -7.76
N GLY A 140 -7.38 0.47 -6.97
CA GLY A 140 -8.73 0.93 -7.29
C GLY A 140 -8.82 1.77 -8.58
N ARG A 141 -7.80 2.61 -8.83
CA ARG A 141 -7.69 3.41 -10.06
C ARG A 141 -7.44 2.52 -11.28
N ILE A 142 -6.52 1.56 -11.16
CA ILE A 142 -6.24 0.58 -12.23
C ILE A 142 -7.50 -0.22 -12.57
N ALA A 143 -8.20 -0.73 -11.55
CA ALA A 143 -9.45 -1.47 -11.74
C ALA A 143 -10.51 -0.62 -12.46
N GLN A 144 -10.71 0.64 -12.05
CA GLN A 144 -11.62 1.55 -12.75
C GLN A 144 -11.22 1.77 -14.21
N ARG A 145 -9.93 1.99 -14.49
CA ARG A 145 -9.41 2.19 -15.86
C ARG A 145 -9.70 0.98 -16.73
N ILE A 146 -9.45 -0.24 -16.25
CA ILE A 146 -9.77 -1.49 -16.98
C ILE A 146 -11.27 -1.57 -17.28
N MET A 147 -12.12 -1.25 -16.30
CA MET A 147 -13.57 -1.34 -16.44
C MET A 147 -14.16 -0.32 -17.40
N GLN A 148 -13.66 0.93 -17.41
CA GLN A 148 -14.17 2.02 -18.23
C GLN A 148 -13.63 2.00 -19.66
N THR A 149 -12.33 1.71 -19.85
CA THR A 149 -11.70 1.74 -21.18
C THR A 149 -12.40 0.81 -22.17
N GLY A 150 -12.78 -0.40 -21.73
CA GLY A 150 -13.49 -1.36 -22.57
C GLY A 150 -14.88 -0.87 -22.99
N ASN A 151 -15.64 -0.27 -22.08
CA ASN A 151 -16.96 0.29 -22.39
C ASN A 151 -16.84 1.44 -23.40
N SER A 152 -15.94 2.38 -23.14
CA SER A 152 -15.77 3.58 -23.95
C SER A 152 -15.28 3.26 -25.36
N LEU A 153 -14.32 2.34 -25.51
CA LEU A 153 -13.84 1.91 -26.82
C LEU A 153 -14.96 1.27 -27.65
N ARG A 154 -15.76 0.40 -27.04
CA ARG A 154 -16.90 -0.22 -27.70
C ARG A 154 -17.94 0.82 -28.10
N ASP A 155 -18.34 1.72 -27.20
CA ASP A 155 -19.38 2.71 -27.48
C ASP A 155 -19.00 3.62 -28.64
N SER A 156 -17.80 4.20 -28.62
CA SER A 156 -17.34 5.06 -29.71
C SER A 156 -17.23 4.29 -31.03
N ALA A 157 -16.82 3.02 -31.03
CA ALA A 157 -16.74 2.20 -32.22
C ALA A 157 -18.12 1.92 -32.83
N VAL A 158 -19.08 1.46 -32.01
CA VAL A 158 -20.46 1.20 -32.45
C VAL A 158 -21.11 2.50 -32.94
N GLN A 159 -21.00 3.58 -32.16
CA GLN A 159 -21.53 4.89 -32.51
C GLN A 159 -20.94 5.43 -33.82
N SER A 160 -19.63 5.28 -34.04
CA SER A 160 -18.98 5.74 -35.29
C SER A 160 -19.54 5.00 -36.50
N VAL A 161 -19.72 3.68 -36.38
CA VAL A 161 -20.26 2.84 -37.46
C VAL A 161 -21.71 3.19 -37.75
N ASP A 162 -22.57 3.22 -36.73
CA ASP A 162 -23.99 3.54 -36.92
C ASP A 162 -24.18 4.96 -37.45
N ALA A 163 -23.48 5.94 -36.88
CA ALA A 163 -23.69 7.34 -37.22
C ALA A 163 -23.19 7.73 -38.61
N LEU A 164 -21.95 7.36 -38.97
CA LEU A 164 -21.41 7.65 -40.31
C LEU A 164 -22.26 6.97 -41.39
N TRP A 165 -22.67 5.73 -41.13
CA TRP A 165 -23.47 4.96 -42.07
C TRP A 165 -24.87 5.56 -42.27
N HIS A 166 -25.57 5.88 -41.18
CA HIS A 166 -26.90 6.48 -41.25
C HIS A 166 -26.87 7.86 -41.94
N VAL A 167 -25.92 8.74 -41.61
CA VAL A 167 -25.83 10.06 -42.25
C VAL A 167 -25.61 9.95 -43.76
N LEU A 168 -24.69 9.08 -44.19
CA LEU A 168 -24.39 8.88 -45.61
C LEU A 168 -25.59 8.35 -46.39
N ILE A 169 -26.27 7.32 -45.88
CA ILE A 169 -27.41 6.72 -46.58
C ILE A 169 -28.55 7.72 -46.70
N TYR A 170 -28.94 8.38 -45.61
CA TYR A 170 -30.06 9.32 -45.66
C TYR A 170 -29.74 10.54 -46.53
N ALA A 171 -28.51 11.05 -46.51
CA ALA A 171 -28.11 12.16 -47.38
C ALA A 171 -28.15 11.75 -48.86
N ILE A 172 -27.59 10.60 -49.22
CA ILE A 172 -27.60 10.09 -50.60
C ILE A 172 -29.03 9.78 -51.05
N SER A 173 -29.79 9.05 -50.26
CA SER A 173 -31.18 8.71 -50.56
C SER A 173 -32.07 9.94 -50.71
N ALA A 174 -31.92 10.94 -49.84
CA ALA A 174 -32.67 12.19 -49.98
C ALA A 174 -32.29 12.95 -51.26
N MET A 175 -31.00 13.00 -51.61
CA MET A 175 -30.55 13.61 -52.86
C MET A 175 -31.11 12.89 -54.10
N VAL A 176 -31.14 11.55 -54.09
CA VAL A 176 -31.73 10.75 -55.17
C VAL A 176 -33.23 10.99 -55.28
N LEU A 177 -33.97 10.90 -54.17
CA LEU A 177 -35.42 11.11 -54.18
C LEU A 177 -35.80 12.57 -54.54
N PHE A 178 -34.96 13.55 -54.18
CA PHE A 178 -35.16 14.93 -54.61
C PHE A 178 -34.90 15.08 -56.10
N ALA A 179 -33.86 14.43 -56.65
CA ALA A 179 -33.60 14.44 -58.09
C ALA A 179 -34.74 13.81 -58.90
N GLU A 180 -35.33 12.73 -58.39
CA GLU A 180 -36.49 12.06 -58.99
C GLU A 180 -37.74 12.96 -58.99
N ALA A 181 -37.92 13.79 -57.95
CA ALA A 181 -39.01 14.76 -57.88
C ALA A 181 -38.75 15.99 -58.76
N ASP A 182 -37.67 16.73 -58.49
CA ASP A 182 -37.12 17.82 -59.30
C ASP A 182 -35.71 18.17 -58.81
N TRP A 183 -34.73 18.18 -59.70
CA TRP A 183 -33.32 18.43 -59.36
C TRP A 183 -33.07 19.74 -58.59
N ARG A 184 -33.93 20.76 -58.70
CA ARG A 184 -33.79 22.03 -57.97
C ARG A 184 -33.97 21.84 -56.46
N LEU A 185 -34.73 20.83 -56.02
CA LEU A 185 -34.87 20.48 -54.61
C LEU A 185 -33.55 19.99 -53.99
N MET A 186 -32.59 19.55 -54.81
CA MET A 186 -31.25 19.20 -54.36
C MET A 186 -30.43 20.43 -53.94
N ILE A 187 -30.75 21.63 -54.43
CA ILE A 187 -29.93 22.84 -54.18
C ILE A 187 -29.93 23.21 -52.70
N PRO A 188 -31.10 23.40 -52.02
CA PRO A 188 -31.12 23.68 -50.59
C PRO A 188 -30.42 22.61 -49.75
N LEU A 189 -30.66 21.33 -50.07
CA LEU A 189 -30.06 20.20 -49.36
C LEU A 189 -28.54 20.14 -49.57
N GLY A 190 -28.06 20.29 -50.80
CA GLY A 190 -26.63 20.29 -51.13
C GLY A 190 -25.89 21.45 -50.46
N THR A 191 -26.49 22.66 -50.48
CA THR A 191 -25.93 23.81 -49.75
C THR A 191 -25.89 23.55 -48.24
N TRP A 192 -26.94 22.96 -47.67
CA TRP A 192 -26.97 22.59 -46.25
C TRP A 192 -25.92 21.52 -45.92
N ILE A 193 -25.74 20.48 -46.75
CA ILE A 193 -24.72 19.44 -46.54
C ILE A 193 -23.32 20.06 -46.52
N VAL A 194 -23.00 20.95 -47.47
CA VAL A 194 -21.69 21.64 -47.51
C VAL A 194 -21.51 22.50 -46.26
N ALA A 195 -22.49 23.32 -45.91
CA ALA A 195 -22.43 24.15 -44.71
C ALA A 195 -22.32 23.29 -43.42
N PHE A 196 -22.98 22.14 -43.38
CA PHE A 196 -22.97 21.22 -42.25
C PHE A 196 -21.59 20.60 -42.08
N ILE A 197 -20.97 20.13 -43.16
CA ILE A 197 -19.59 19.63 -43.16
C ILE A 197 -18.62 20.72 -42.70
N LEU A 198 -18.74 21.96 -43.20
CA LEU A 198 -17.89 23.08 -42.78
C LEU A 198 -18.06 23.40 -41.28
N SER A 199 -19.29 23.36 -40.77
CA SER A 199 -19.59 23.52 -39.35
C SER A 199 -18.92 22.41 -38.52
N LEU A 200 -19.04 21.14 -38.96
CA LEU A 200 -18.36 20.02 -38.32
C LEU A 200 -16.83 20.21 -38.32
N MET A 201 -16.22 20.58 -39.45
CA MET A 201 -14.77 20.82 -39.55
C MET A 201 -14.28 21.93 -38.61
N TYR A 202 -15.12 22.94 -38.34
CA TYR A 202 -14.78 24.02 -37.43
C TYR A 202 -14.96 23.63 -35.94
N PHE A 203 -16.12 23.06 -35.58
CA PHE A 203 -16.47 22.81 -34.19
C PHE A 203 -15.89 21.51 -33.64
N VAL A 204 -15.87 20.43 -34.43
CA VAL A 204 -15.44 19.10 -33.95
C VAL A 204 -14.02 19.10 -33.36
N PRO A 205 -12.99 19.67 -34.01
CA PRO A 205 -11.65 19.72 -33.43
C PRO A 205 -11.58 20.51 -32.12
N ARG A 206 -12.40 21.57 -31.99
CA ARG A 206 -12.48 22.40 -30.78
C ARG A 206 -13.18 21.66 -29.63
N VAL A 207 -14.27 20.96 -29.94
CA VAL A 207 -14.96 20.09 -28.98
C VAL A 207 -14.00 19.02 -28.48
N LYS A 208 -13.26 18.36 -29.38
CA LYS A 208 -12.23 17.37 -29.02
C LYS A 208 -11.21 17.94 -28.04
N GLN A 209 -10.56 19.06 -28.37
CA GLN A 209 -9.53 19.66 -27.52
C GLN A 209 -10.06 20.01 -26.13
N ARG A 210 -11.23 20.66 -26.06
CA ARG A 210 -11.83 21.05 -24.77
C ARG A 210 -12.35 19.87 -23.96
N SER A 211 -12.79 18.81 -24.62
CA SER A 211 -13.23 17.58 -23.95
C SER A 211 -12.06 16.85 -23.29
N VAL A 212 -10.89 16.82 -23.94
CA VAL A 212 -9.65 16.28 -23.34
C VAL A 212 -9.26 17.09 -22.11
N GLU A 213 -9.18 18.43 -22.22
CA GLU A 213 -8.87 19.31 -21.07
C GLU A 213 -9.85 19.12 -19.89
N SER A 214 -11.13 18.91 -20.20
CA SER A 214 -12.18 18.63 -19.21
C SER A 214 -12.09 17.21 -18.62
N SER A 215 -11.62 16.21 -19.38
CA SER A 215 -11.38 14.84 -18.88
C SER A 215 -10.19 14.83 -17.91
N ASP A 216 -9.09 15.49 -18.28
CA ASP A 216 -7.90 15.60 -17.44
C ASP A 216 -8.22 16.22 -16.07
N ALA A 217 -9.03 17.29 -16.07
CA ALA A 217 -9.47 17.93 -14.82
C ALA A 217 -10.39 17.04 -13.98
N ARG A 218 -11.24 16.22 -14.62
CA ARG A 218 -12.09 15.24 -13.94
C ARG A 218 -11.23 14.15 -13.29
N SER A 219 -10.22 13.67 -14.00
CA SER A 219 -9.26 12.69 -13.51
C SER A 219 -8.50 13.22 -12.29
N ARG A 220 -8.02 14.48 -12.33
CA ARG A 220 -7.40 15.14 -11.17
C ARG A 220 -8.35 15.29 -9.98
N LEU A 221 -9.60 15.68 -10.21
CA LEU A 221 -10.62 15.77 -9.16
C LEU A 221 -10.86 14.41 -8.50
N MET A 222 -11.06 13.36 -9.30
CA MET A 222 -11.21 12.00 -8.79
C MET A 222 -9.99 11.55 -8.00
N GLY A 223 -8.78 11.84 -8.50
CA GLY A 223 -7.52 11.56 -7.80
C GLY A 223 -7.48 12.15 -6.40
N ARG A 224 -7.85 13.43 -6.25
CA ARG A 224 -7.91 14.10 -4.94
C ARG A 224 -8.97 13.51 -4.00
N ILE A 225 -10.17 13.21 -4.52
CA ILE A 225 -11.25 12.62 -3.71
C ILE A 225 -10.85 11.22 -3.21
N VAL A 226 -10.29 10.39 -4.10
CA VAL A 226 -9.84 9.04 -3.75
C VAL A 226 -8.71 9.10 -2.73
N ASP A 227 -7.76 10.02 -2.87
CA ASP A 227 -6.68 10.22 -1.89
C ASP A 227 -7.22 10.54 -0.50
N GLY A 228 -8.16 11.50 -0.40
CA GLY A 228 -8.80 11.85 0.86
C GLY A 228 -9.56 10.68 1.51
N TYR A 229 -10.25 9.85 0.73
CA TYR A 229 -10.94 8.66 1.29
C TYR A 229 -9.99 7.53 1.66
N THR A 230 -8.93 7.32 0.88
CA THR A 230 -7.92 6.29 1.17
C THR A 230 -7.17 6.64 2.46
N ASN A 231 -6.93 7.93 2.69
CA ASN A 231 -6.25 8.47 3.86
C ASN A 231 -7.21 9.08 4.90
N ILE A 232 -8.46 8.60 4.94
CA ILE A 232 -9.52 9.22 5.77
C ILE A 232 -9.18 9.23 7.26
N THR A 233 -8.49 8.19 7.74
CA THR A 233 -8.04 8.10 9.13
C THR A 233 -7.11 9.26 9.48
N THR A 234 -6.14 9.57 8.62
CA THR A 234 -5.23 10.71 8.79
C THR A 234 -6.00 12.02 8.85
N LEU A 235 -6.90 12.27 7.89
CA LEU A 235 -7.71 13.49 7.86
C LEU A 235 -8.58 13.66 9.12
N LYS A 236 -9.13 12.56 9.65
CA LYS A 236 -9.93 12.56 10.89
C LYS A 236 -9.07 12.81 12.13
N LEU A 237 -7.87 12.24 12.18
CA LEU A 237 -6.95 12.39 13.32
C LEU A 237 -6.42 13.81 13.47
N PHE A 238 -6.18 14.52 12.36
CA PHE A 238 -5.62 15.87 12.40
C PHE A 238 -6.68 16.99 12.40
N ALA A 239 -7.98 16.68 12.38
CA ALA A 239 -9.08 17.66 12.48
C ALA A 239 -9.02 18.85 11.47
N HIS A 240 -8.40 18.67 10.30
CA HIS A 240 -8.25 19.71 9.26
C HIS A 240 -9.38 19.69 8.21
N THR A 241 -10.62 19.41 8.64
CA THR A 241 -11.74 19.19 7.71
C THR A 241 -12.00 20.39 6.80
N ASN A 242 -11.79 21.62 7.27
CA ASN A 242 -11.96 22.83 6.45
C ASN A 242 -10.90 22.97 5.35
N HIS A 243 -9.65 22.60 5.64
CA HIS A 243 -8.57 22.65 4.65
C HIS A 243 -8.81 21.63 3.55
N GLU A 244 -9.22 20.43 3.92
CA GLU A 244 -9.58 19.37 2.97
C GLU A 244 -10.80 19.75 2.11
N GLN A 245 -11.83 20.34 2.73
CA GLN A 245 -12.98 20.86 1.98
C GLN A 245 -12.58 21.93 0.97
N GLN A 246 -11.63 22.81 1.33
CA GLN A 246 -11.15 23.84 0.42
C GLN A 246 -10.32 23.25 -0.72
N TYR A 247 -9.47 22.27 -0.43
CA TYR A 247 -8.69 21.53 -1.42
C TYR A 247 -9.56 20.81 -2.46
N ALA A 248 -10.64 20.16 -2.00
CA ALA A 248 -11.65 19.56 -2.86
C ALA A 248 -12.44 20.62 -3.65
N ARG A 249 -12.83 21.74 -3.01
CA ARG A 249 -13.57 22.83 -3.65
C ARG A 249 -12.81 23.46 -4.81
N GLU A 250 -11.50 23.68 -4.67
CA GLU A 250 -10.65 24.19 -5.74
C GLU A 250 -10.62 23.25 -6.95
N ALA A 251 -10.50 21.95 -6.70
CA ALA A 251 -10.55 20.93 -7.76
C ALA A 251 -11.90 20.89 -8.48
N MET A 252 -12.99 20.96 -7.71
CA MET A 252 -14.35 21.02 -8.27
C MET A 252 -14.56 22.28 -9.10
N ARG A 253 -13.98 23.42 -8.68
CA ARG A 253 -14.05 24.67 -9.43
C ARG A 253 -13.29 24.58 -10.76
N ASP A 254 -12.04 24.11 -10.76
CA ASP A 254 -11.26 23.90 -12.00
C ASP A 254 -12.00 22.99 -12.97
N GLN A 255 -12.55 21.87 -12.48
CA GLN A 255 -13.35 20.97 -13.30
C GLN A 255 -14.59 21.65 -13.87
N THR A 256 -15.32 22.39 -13.04
CA THR A 256 -16.54 23.09 -13.47
C THR A 256 -16.24 24.12 -14.56
N GLU A 257 -15.18 24.93 -14.39
CA GLU A 257 -14.78 25.94 -15.37
C GLU A 257 -14.42 25.30 -16.72
N LYS A 258 -13.63 24.21 -16.71
CA LYS A 258 -13.25 23.49 -17.94
C LYS A 258 -14.43 22.80 -18.62
N SER A 259 -15.32 22.18 -17.85
CA SER A 259 -16.57 21.60 -18.37
C SER A 259 -17.49 22.67 -18.97
N GLN A 260 -17.60 23.85 -18.35
CA GLN A 260 -18.36 24.97 -18.91
C GLN A 260 -17.77 25.48 -20.22
N LEU A 261 -16.44 25.58 -20.33
CA LEU A 261 -15.77 25.97 -21.58
C LEU A 261 -16.02 24.96 -22.70
N ALA A 262 -15.98 23.65 -22.41
CA ALA A 262 -16.38 22.62 -23.36
C ALA A 262 -17.86 22.75 -23.76
N GLY A 263 -18.75 22.93 -22.78
CA GLY A 263 -20.18 23.11 -22.99
C GLY A 263 -20.55 24.33 -23.84
N ARG A 264 -19.80 25.44 -23.73
CA ARG A 264 -19.99 26.64 -24.58
C ARG A 264 -19.75 26.35 -26.07
N VAL A 265 -18.74 25.55 -26.39
CA VAL A 265 -18.46 25.15 -27.78
C VAL A 265 -19.60 24.30 -28.32
N VAL A 266 -20.06 23.31 -27.53
CA VAL A 266 -21.19 22.45 -27.90
C VAL A 266 -22.47 23.27 -28.09
N THR A 267 -22.78 24.19 -27.19
CA THR A 267 -23.96 25.07 -27.29
C THR A 267 -23.90 25.96 -28.54
N SER A 268 -22.73 26.51 -28.85
CA SER A 268 -22.54 27.35 -30.04
C SER A 268 -22.73 26.55 -31.33
N MET A 269 -22.23 25.32 -31.35
CA MET A 269 -22.40 24.38 -32.45
C MET A 269 -23.87 24.01 -32.66
N ASP A 270 -24.57 23.65 -31.58
CA ASP A 270 -25.98 23.26 -31.61
C ASP A 270 -26.89 24.41 -32.09
N THR A 271 -26.64 25.63 -31.60
CA THR A 271 -27.35 26.83 -32.06
C THR A 271 -27.15 27.07 -33.56
N THR A 272 -25.90 26.90 -34.04
CA THR A 272 -25.56 27.06 -35.47
C THR A 272 -26.27 26.04 -36.33
N ILE A 273 -26.20 24.76 -35.95
CA ILE A 273 -26.83 23.66 -36.69
C ILE A 273 -28.36 23.79 -36.67
N THR A 274 -28.96 24.12 -35.53
CA THR A 274 -30.41 24.33 -35.41
C THR A 274 -30.89 25.48 -36.30
N THR A 275 -30.11 26.56 -36.39
CA THR A 275 -30.41 27.67 -37.31
C THR A 275 -30.35 27.21 -38.77
N MET A 276 -29.31 26.46 -39.14
CA MET A 276 -29.18 25.90 -40.50
C MET A 276 -30.30 24.92 -40.84
N ASN A 277 -30.73 24.10 -39.90
CA ASN A 277 -31.86 23.18 -40.03
C ASN A 277 -33.17 23.93 -40.28
N GLY A 278 -33.42 25.01 -39.55
CA GLY A 278 -34.58 25.87 -39.79
C GLY A 278 -34.58 26.46 -41.19
N VAL A 279 -33.41 26.93 -41.67
CA VAL A 279 -33.24 27.43 -43.04
C VAL A 279 -33.53 26.33 -44.06
N LEU A 280 -33.02 25.11 -43.85
CA LEU A 280 -33.28 23.97 -44.75
C LEU A 280 -34.77 23.64 -44.84
N ILE A 281 -35.50 23.62 -43.72
CA ILE A 281 -36.95 23.38 -43.68
C ILE A 281 -37.68 24.42 -44.51
N VAL A 282 -37.43 25.72 -44.24
CA VAL A 282 -38.15 26.82 -44.89
C VAL A 282 -37.84 26.86 -46.38
N THR A 283 -36.56 26.76 -46.76
CA THR A 283 -36.13 26.85 -48.16
C THR A 283 -36.61 25.66 -48.98
N THR A 284 -36.49 24.43 -48.48
CA THR A 284 -36.91 23.23 -49.22
C THR A 284 -38.42 23.14 -49.33
N THR A 285 -39.15 23.37 -48.22
CA THR A 285 -40.62 23.33 -48.23
C THR A 285 -41.19 24.45 -49.10
N GLY A 286 -40.63 25.67 -48.99
CA GLY A 286 -41.02 26.80 -49.81
C GLY A 286 -40.75 26.57 -51.30
N LEU A 287 -39.59 25.99 -51.65
CA LEU A 287 -39.26 25.63 -53.03
C LEU A 287 -40.18 24.53 -53.57
N ALA A 288 -40.48 23.50 -52.78
CA ALA A 288 -41.42 22.44 -53.16
C ALA A 288 -42.82 23.01 -53.42
N LEU A 289 -43.33 23.87 -52.54
CA LEU A 289 -44.61 24.56 -52.74
C LEU A 289 -44.60 25.40 -54.02
N TRP A 290 -43.52 26.15 -54.27
CA TRP A 290 -43.39 26.96 -55.47
C TRP A 290 -43.35 26.10 -56.75
N LEU A 291 -42.55 25.03 -56.79
CA LEU A 291 -42.49 24.11 -57.93
C LEU A 291 -43.84 23.44 -58.20
N TRP A 292 -44.60 23.12 -57.15
CA TRP A 292 -45.96 22.61 -57.28
C TRP A 292 -46.92 23.63 -57.91
N THR A 293 -46.83 24.93 -57.55
CA THR A 293 -47.66 25.96 -58.21
C THR A 293 -47.37 26.10 -59.71
N GLN A 294 -46.17 25.71 -60.15
CA GLN A 294 -45.76 25.66 -61.56
C GLN A 294 -46.12 24.32 -62.24
N SER A 295 -46.83 23.43 -61.55
CA SER A 295 -47.16 22.07 -62.01
C SER A 295 -45.92 21.21 -62.34
N MET A 296 -44.77 21.51 -61.75
CA MET A 296 -43.50 20.79 -61.99
C MET A 296 -43.37 19.54 -61.11
N ILE A 297 -44.00 19.53 -59.94
CA ILE A 297 -43.98 18.39 -59.00
C ILE A 297 -45.40 18.08 -58.48
N SER A 298 -45.61 16.86 -57.99
CA SER A 298 -46.90 16.42 -57.42
C SER A 298 -47.11 16.92 -55.98
N VAL A 299 -48.33 16.77 -55.46
CA VAL A 299 -48.61 17.04 -54.04
C VAL A 299 -47.90 16.02 -53.14
N GLY A 300 -47.80 14.75 -53.58
CA GLY A 300 -47.00 13.74 -52.91
C GLY A 300 -45.53 14.13 -52.79
N ALA A 301 -44.94 14.71 -53.83
CA ALA A 301 -43.56 15.18 -53.82
C ALA A 301 -43.29 16.28 -52.76
N ILE A 302 -44.28 17.14 -52.45
CA ILE A 302 -44.17 18.10 -51.34
C ILE A 302 -44.09 17.37 -49.99
N ALA A 303 -44.93 16.35 -49.79
CA ALA A 303 -44.93 15.56 -48.56
C ALA A 303 -43.63 14.76 -48.39
N LEU A 304 -43.09 14.20 -49.49
CA LEU A 304 -41.78 13.56 -49.52
C LEU A 304 -40.66 14.54 -49.14
N ALA A 305 -40.60 15.69 -49.80
CA ALA A 305 -39.57 16.69 -49.57
C ALA A 305 -39.59 17.19 -48.11
N THR A 306 -40.77 17.52 -47.62
CA THR A 306 -40.95 18.00 -46.23
C THR A 306 -40.64 16.91 -45.21
N GLY A 307 -41.12 15.69 -45.43
CA GLY A 307 -40.90 14.55 -44.54
C GLY A 307 -39.43 14.15 -44.42
N LEU A 308 -38.72 14.09 -45.56
CA LEU A 308 -37.28 13.80 -45.59
C LEU A 308 -36.46 14.91 -44.94
N VAL A 309 -36.80 16.19 -45.17
CA VAL A 309 -36.11 17.30 -44.49
C VAL A 309 -36.32 17.24 -42.98
N ILE A 310 -37.55 17.02 -42.51
CA ILE A 310 -37.82 16.87 -41.06
C ILE A 310 -37.01 15.69 -40.50
N ARG A 311 -36.92 14.58 -41.22
CA ARG A 311 -36.11 13.43 -40.81
C ARG A 311 -34.62 13.78 -40.70
N ILE A 312 -34.06 14.48 -41.70
CA ILE A 312 -32.67 14.94 -41.69
C ILE A 312 -32.42 15.88 -40.50
N VAL A 313 -33.34 16.82 -40.23
CA VAL A 313 -33.24 17.73 -39.08
C VAL A 313 -33.23 16.96 -37.76
N ASN A 314 -34.13 15.99 -37.57
CA ASN A 314 -34.14 15.15 -36.37
C ASN A 314 -32.83 14.36 -36.21
N MET A 315 -32.30 13.81 -37.30
CA MET A 315 -31.03 13.07 -37.29
C MET A 315 -29.83 13.97 -37.01
N SER A 316 -29.86 15.22 -37.47
CA SER A 316 -28.78 16.19 -37.22
C SER A 316 -28.66 16.61 -35.75
N GLY A 317 -29.75 16.52 -34.98
CA GLY A 317 -29.68 16.64 -33.52
C GLY A 317 -29.03 15.40 -32.88
N TRP A 318 -29.44 14.20 -33.29
CA TRP A 318 -28.89 12.95 -32.77
C TRP A 318 -27.40 12.76 -33.08
N ILE A 319 -26.95 13.07 -34.30
CA ILE A 319 -25.52 12.99 -34.67
C ILE A 319 -24.65 13.87 -33.76
N MET A 320 -25.19 14.95 -33.22
CA MET A 320 -24.46 15.82 -32.31
C MET A 320 -24.13 15.12 -30.98
N TRP A 321 -25.11 14.42 -30.42
CA TRP A 321 -24.91 13.59 -29.23
C TRP A 321 -23.90 12.48 -29.49
N VAL A 322 -23.94 11.86 -30.66
CA VAL A 322 -22.99 10.82 -31.06
C VAL A 322 -21.57 11.38 -31.17
N VAL A 323 -21.38 12.49 -31.87
CA VAL A 323 -20.04 13.11 -32.03
C VAL A 323 -19.45 13.49 -30.67
N ASN A 324 -20.24 14.09 -29.78
CA ASN A 324 -19.80 14.41 -28.41
C ASN A 324 -19.41 13.14 -27.64
N GLY A 325 -20.27 12.12 -27.66
CA GLY A 325 -20.02 10.83 -27.00
C GLY A 325 -18.78 10.10 -27.53
N ILE A 326 -18.53 10.13 -28.84
CA ILE A 326 -17.33 9.55 -29.45
C ILE A 326 -16.07 10.20 -28.89
N PHE A 327 -16.00 11.54 -28.81
CA PHE A 327 -14.80 12.22 -28.31
C PHE A 327 -14.60 12.08 -26.80
N GLU A 328 -15.69 12.07 -26.01
CA GLU A 328 -15.61 11.78 -24.57
C GLU A 328 -15.10 10.36 -24.31
N ASN A 329 -15.60 9.38 -25.08
CA ASN A 329 -15.15 8.00 -25.02
C ASN A 329 -13.70 7.84 -25.48
N ILE A 330 -13.27 8.54 -26.54
CA ILE A 330 -11.88 8.56 -26.97
C ILE A 330 -10.97 9.14 -25.87
N GLY A 331 -11.39 10.23 -25.20
CA GLY A 331 -10.67 10.78 -24.05
C GLY A 331 -10.51 9.76 -22.93
N THR A 332 -11.59 9.07 -22.57
CA THR A 332 -11.56 8.00 -21.55
C THR A 332 -10.63 6.84 -21.93
N VAL A 333 -10.59 6.46 -23.21
CA VAL A 333 -9.65 5.43 -23.71
C VAL A 333 -8.21 5.93 -23.63
N GLN A 334 -7.96 7.19 -23.99
CA GLN A 334 -6.64 7.79 -23.88
C GLN A 334 -6.14 7.80 -22.43
N ASP A 335 -6.99 8.20 -21.48
CA ASP A 335 -6.68 8.19 -20.04
C ASP A 335 -6.41 6.76 -19.53
N GLY A 336 -7.12 5.76 -20.07
CA GLY A 336 -6.91 4.35 -19.74
C GLY A 336 -5.58 3.79 -20.25
N LEU A 337 -5.16 4.19 -21.45
CA LEU A 337 -3.91 3.74 -22.08
C LEU A 337 -2.67 4.09 -21.26
N GLU A 338 -2.68 5.21 -20.54
CA GLU A 338 -1.56 5.65 -19.70
C GLU A 338 -1.18 4.63 -18.63
N SER A 339 -2.10 3.79 -18.13
CA SER A 339 -1.75 2.70 -17.20
C SER A 339 -1.82 1.33 -17.86
N ILE A 340 -2.80 1.07 -18.74
CA ILE A 340 -3.08 -0.29 -19.22
C ILE A 340 -2.05 -0.75 -20.26
N SER A 341 -1.49 0.17 -21.05
CA SER A 341 -0.54 -0.15 -22.12
C SER A 341 0.93 0.08 -21.74
N GLN A 342 1.23 0.13 -20.44
CA GLN A 342 2.61 0.21 -19.97
C GLN A 342 3.36 -1.10 -20.27
N PRO A 343 4.60 -1.05 -20.77
CA PRO A 343 5.34 -2.27 -21.07
C PRO A 343 5.65 -3.05 -19.78
N VAL A 344 5.38 -4.35 -19.80
CA VAL A 344 5.81 -5.26 -18.73
C VAL A 344 7.34 -5.27 -18.68
N THR A 345 7.90 -4.92 -17.52
CA THR A 345 9.35 -4.76 -17.34
C THR A 345 10.11 -6.08 -17.22
N VAL A 346 9.46 -7.15 -16.73
CA VAL A 346 10.07 -8.47 -16.52
C VAL A 346 9.26 -9.51 -17.33
N ASN A 347 9.82 -9.99 -18.44
CA ASN A 347 9.19 -11.01 -19.28
C ASN A 347 10.03 -12.29 -19.31
N ASP A 348 9.34 -13.42 -19.42
CA ASP A 348 10.00 -14.70 -19.71
C ASP A 348 10.61 -14.64 -21.12
N GLN A 349 11.82 -15.17 -21.27
CA GLN A 349 12.43 -15.27 -22.58
C GLN A 349 11.64 -16.23 -23.48
N PRO A 350 11.59 -16.00 -24.81
CA PRO A 350 10.97 -16.94 -25.72
C PRO A 350 11.60 -18.34 -25.60
N GLY A 351 10.81 -19.33 -25.16
CA GLY A 351 11.29 -20.71 -24.96
C GLY A 351 11.84 -21.02 -23.57
N ALA A 352 11.62 -20.14 -22.57
CA ALA A 352 11.98 -20.41 -21.19
C ALA A 352 11.39 -21.73 -20.67
N LEU A 353 12.21 -22.53 -19.99
CA LEU A 353 11.82 -23.84 -19.47
C LEU A 353 11.34 -23.73 -18.01
N PRO A 354 10.49 -24.66 -17.54
CA PRO A 354 10.16 -24.74 -16.12
C PRO A 354 11.39 -25.08 -15.28
N LEU A 355 11.56 -24.40 -14.14
CA LEU A 355 12.61 -24.69 -13.16
C LEU A 355 12.49 -26.12 -12.64
N LYS A 356 13.63 -26.82 -12.62
CA LYS A 356 13.75 -28.14 -11.97
C LYS A 356 14.60 -28.00 -10.72
N ILE A 357 14.06 -28.33 -9.56
CA ILE A 357 14.83 -28.35 -8.31
C ILE A 357 15.30 -29.76 -8.02
N GLU A 358 16.60 -29.92 -7.82
CA GLU A 358 17.21 -31.17 -7.35
C GLU A 358 17.56 -31.07 -5.87
N ASN A 359 18.24 -29.99 -5.47
CA ASN A 359 18.77 -29.81 -4.11
C ASN A 359 18.36 -28.47 -3.49
N GLY A 360 18.08 -27.43 -4.31
CA GLY A 360 17.66 -26.11 -3.86
C GLY A 360 18.80 -25.19 -3.41
N GLY A 361 20.00 -25.33 -3.99
CA GLY A 361 21.11 -24.40 -3.77
C GLY A 361 20.90 -23.09 -4.53
N VAL A 362 21.21 -21.95 -3.93
CA VAL A 362 21.01 -20.61 -4.51
C VAL A 362 22.32 -19.85 -4.58
N ARG A 363 22.67 -19.31 -5.75
CA ARG A 363 23.90 -18.54 -5.94
C ARG A 363 23.66 -17.21 -6.65
N PHE A 364 24.08 -16.13 -6.02
CA PHE A 364 24.23 -14.81 -6.62
C PHE A 364 25.67 -14.68 -7.13
N ASP A 365 25.85 -14.40 -8.42
CA ASP A 365 27.14 -14.38 -9.12
C ASP A 365 27.35 -12.99 -9.73
N GLY A 366 28.07 -12.13 -9.00
CA GLY A 366 28.41 -10.77 -9.40
C GLY A 366 27.21 -9.84 -9.64
N VAL A 367 26.17 -9.92 -8.80
CA VAL A 367 24.90 -9.22 -9.04
C VAL A 367 25.01 -7.71 -8.79
N ASP A 368 24.61 -6.92 -9.79
CA ASP A 368 24.45 -5.47 -9.71
C ASP A 368 22.98 -5.09 -9.86
N PHE A 369 22.47 -4.26 -8.93
CA PHE A 369 21.07 -3.84 -8.95
C PHE A 369 20.77 -2.40 -8.50
N HIS A 370 19.85 -1.75 -9.22
CA HIS A 370 19.22 -0.47 -8.84
C HIS A 370 17.75 -0.36 -9.31
N TYR A 371 16.89 0.35 -8.56
CA TYR A 371 15.48 0.62 -8.91
C TYR A 371 15.27 1.74 -9.95
N GLY A 372 16.26 2.02 -10.81
CA GLY A 372 16.17 3.08 -11.84
C GLY A 372 16.55 4.50 -11.40
N ASN A 373 16.68 4.79 -10.10
CA ASN A 373 17.01 6.14 -9.58
C ASN A 373 18.51 6.53 -9.64
N GLY A 374 19.33 5.83 -10.41
CA GLY A 374 20.77 6.13 -10.59
C GLY A 374 21.69 5.80 -9.41
N ASN A 375 21.19 5.74 -8.17
CA ASN A 375 21.96 5.26 -7.02
C ASN A 375 21.81 3.74 -6.88
N GLY A 376 22.93 3.01 -7.00
CA GLY A 376 22.96 1.55 -6.85
C GLY A 376 22.70 1.10 -5.42
N ILE A 377 21.92 0.03 -5.27
CA ILE A 377 21.60 -0.57 -3.97
C ILE A 377 22.50 -1.77 -3.73
N ILE A 378 22.71 -2.57 -4.78
CA ILE A 378 23.56 -3.76 -4.73
C ILE A 378 24.63 -3.62 -5.82
N HIS A 379 25.88 -3.83 -5.42
CA HIS A 379 27.04 -3.75 -6.32
C HIS A 379 27.88 -5.03 -6.21
N ASN A 380 28.07 -5.72 -7.34
CA ASN A 380 28.87 -6.95 -7.47
C ASN A 380 28.67 -7.97 -6.33
N LEU A 381 27.43 -8.25 -5.98
CA LEU A 381 27.10 -9.17 -4.88
C LEU A 381 27.37 -10.62 -5.28
N ASN A 382 28.18 -11.29 -4.46
CA ASN A 382 28.45 -12.72 -4.57
C ASN A 382 28.00 -13.41 -3.28
N LEU A 383 27.04 -14.34 -3.39
CA LEU A 383 26.47 -15.06 -2.26
C LEU A 383 26.14 -16.49 -2.69
N ASP A 384 26.63 -17.49 -1.96
CA ASP A 384 26.38 -18.91 -2.21
C ASP A 384 25.67 -19.51 -1.00
N ILE A 385 24.47 -20.06 -1.22
CA ILE A 385 23.59 -20.63 -0.20
C ILE A 385 23.41 -22.11 -0.52
N LYS A 386 23.89 -22.97 0.37
CA LYS A 386 23.86 -24.42 0.17
C LYS A 386 22.45 -25.00 0.39
N PRO A 387 22.12 -26.13 -0.23
CA PRO A 387 20.91 -26.89 0.08
C PRO A 387 20.66 -27.09 1.57
N GLY A 388 19.49 -26.67 2.06
CA GLY A 388 19.08 -26.79 3.46
C GLY A 388 19.75 -25.82 4.44
N GLU A 389 20.64 -24.95 3.97
CA GLU A 389 21.30 -23.94 4.78
C GLU A 389 20.31 -22.84 5.21
N LYS A 390 20.38 -22.45 6.49
CA LYS A 390 19.57 -21.35 7.03
C LYS A 390 20.44 -20.12 7.17
N ILE A 391 20.11 -19.07 6.44
CA ILE A 391 20.85 -17.81 6.46
C ILE A 391 20.03 -16.70 7.14
N GLY A 392 20.72 -15.80 7.85
CA GLY A 392 20.15 -14.57 8.41
C GLY A 392 20.76 -13.36 7.72
N LEU A 393 19.93 -12.55 7.06
CA LEU A 393 20.36 -11.31 6.39
C LEU A 393 20.24 -10.14 7.37
N ILE A 394 21.38 -9.60 7.81
CA ILE A 394 21.46 -8.46 8.74
C ILE A 394 22.08 -7.23 8.07
N GLY A 395 21.63 -6.04 8.46
CA GLY A 395 22.16 -4.77 7.95
C GLY A 395 21.21 -3.62 8.23
N PRO A 396 21.67 -2.35 8.11
CA PRO A 396 20.83 -1.18 8.32
C PRO A 396 19.67 -1.12 7.30
N SER A 397 18.65 -0.31 7.57
CA SER A 397 17.60 -0.08 6.58
C SER A 397 18.18 0.52 5.31
N GLY A 398 17.58 0.19 4.15
CA GLY A 398 18.10 0.57 2.85
C GLY A 398 19.29 -0.25 2.34
N ALA A 399 19.90 -1.12 3.15
CA ALA A 399 21.03 -1.98 2.74
C ALA A 399 20.70 -3.05 1.68
N GLY A 400 19.51 -3.05 1.08
CA GLY A 400 19.13 -3.99 0.03
C GLY A 400 18.63 -5.37 0.50
N LYS A 401 18.34 -5.56 1.79
CA LYS A 401 17.86 -6.86 2.34
C LYS A 401 16.60 -7.37 1.63
N SER A 402 15.55 -6.55 1.59
CA SER A 402 14.29 -6.90 0.90
C SER A 402 14.47 -6.95 -0.61
N THR A 403 15.41 -6.15 -1.15
CA THR A 403 15.77 -6.17 -2.57
C THR A 403 16.35 -7.52 -2.97
N LEU A 404 17.22 -8.12 -2.17
CA LEU A 404 17.79 -9.44 -2.43
C LEU A 404 16.70 -10.52 -2.55
N VAL A 405 15.71 -10.51 -1.64
CA VAL A 405 14.56 -11.43 -1.70
C VAL A 405 13.72 -11.19 -2.96
N ASN A 406 13.46 -9.92 -3.30
CA ASN A 406 12.71 -9.56 -4.51
C ASN A 406 13.43 -9.98 -5.80
N LEU A 407 14.77 -9.93 -5.83
CA LEU A 407 15.57 -10.41 -6.96
C LEU A 407 15.54 -11.93 -7.08
N LEU A 408 15.60 -12.66 -5.95
CA LEU A 408 15.48 -14.12 -5.96
C LEU A 408 14.12 -14.60 -6.50
N LEU A 409 13.04 -13.87 -6.17
CA LEU A 409 11.70 -14.10 -6.72
C LEU A 409 11.50 -13.58 -8.16
N ARG A 410 12.56 -13.01 -8.75
CA ARG A 410 12.58 -12.33 -10.05
C ARG A 410 11.41 -11.35 -10.19
N MET A 411 11.21 -10.50 -9.17
CA MET A 411 10.30 -9.36 -9.25
C MET A 411 10.92 -8.20 -10.05
N TYR A 412 12.25 -8.22 -10.19
CA TYR A 412 13.04 -7.32 -11.01
C TYR A 412 14.15 -8.14 -11.68
N ASP A 413 14.52 -7.77 -12.91
CA ASP A 413 15.73 -8.31 -13.55
C ASP A 413 16.97 -7.55 -13.04
N VAL A 414 18.10 -8.26 -12.97
CA VAL A 414 19.40 -7.69 -12.58
C VAL A 414 20.01 -6.90 -13.74
N GLN A 415 20.75 -5.82 -13.45
CA GLN A 415 21.46 -5.06 -14.48
C GLN A 415 22.84 -5.65 -14.82
N GLY A 416 23.44 -6.38 -13.88
CA GLY A 416 24.70 -7.09 -14.05
C GLY A 416 24.74 -8.35 -13.20
N GLY A 417 25.57 -9.32 -13.60
CA GLY A 417 25.65 -10.63 -12.96
C GLY A 417 24.47 -11.53 -13.25
N ARG A 418 24.28 -12.56 -12.41
CA ARG A 418 23.18 -13.52 -12.53
C ARG A 418 22.84 -14.19 -11.20
N ILE A 419 21.65 -14.75 -11.12
CA ILE A 419 21.18 -15.52 -9.97
C ILE A 419 20.84 -16.93 -10.45
N LEU A 420 21.39 -17.93 -9.78
CA LEU A 420 21.31 -19.33 -10.14
C LEU A 420 20.57 -20.11 -9.05
N ILE A 421 19.69 -21.03 -9.44
CA ILE A 421 19.12 -22.05 -8.55
C ILE A 421 19.48 -23.42 -9.11
N ASP A 422 20.22 -24.23 -8.34
CA ASP A 422 20.79 -25.51 -8.79
C ASP A 422 21.53 -25.39 -10.15
N GLY A 423 22.22 -24.26 -10.35
CA GLY A 423 22.97 -23.96 -11.58
C GLY A 423 22.13 -23.46 -12.77
N GLN A 424 20.80 -23.38 -12.65
CA GLN A 424 19.91 -22.79 -13.66
C GLN A 424 19.74 -21.29 -13.41
N ASP A 425 19.93 -20.47 -14.45
CA ASP A 425 19.73 -19.02 -14.37
C ASP A 425 18.25 -18.68 -14.27
N ILE A 426 17.87 -17.90 -13.26
CA ILE A 426 16.47 -17.53 -13.03
C ILE A 426 15.89 -16.67 -14.16
N SER A 427 16.75 -16.02 -14.96
CA SER A 427 16.34 -15.21 -16.12
C SER A 427 15.93 -16.05 -17.34
N GLU A 428 16.37 -17.31 -17.40
CA GLU A 428 16.13 -18.25 -18.53
C GLU A 428 14.98 -19.23 -18.27
N ILE A 429 14.43 -19.26 -17.06
CA ILE A 429 13.29 -20.08 -16.66
C ILE A 429 11.98 -19.27 -16.63
N THR A 430 10.85 -19.98 -16.57
CA THR A 430 9.54 -19.30 -16.44
C THR A 430 9.34 -18.75 -15.02
N GLN A 431 8.86 -17.52 -14.90
CA GLN A 431 8.60 -16.86 -13.61
C GLN A 431 7.61 -17.65 -12.73
N GLU A 432 6.61 -18.26 -13.35
CA GLU A 432 5.60 -19.08 -12.65
C GLU A 432 6.25 -20.29 -11.97
N SER A 433 7.10 -21.03 -12.69
CA SER A 433 7.79 -22.19 -12.14
C SER A 433 8.77 -21.82 -11.02
N LEU A 434 9.46 -20.69 -11.15
CA LEU A 434 10.35 -20.17 -10.10
C LEU A 434 9.59 -19.89 -8.80
N ARG A 435 8.50 -19.11 -8.89
CA ARG A 435 7.74 -18.66 -7.71
C ARG A 435 6.96 -19.79 -7.06
N ALA A 436 6.49 -20.77 -7.85
CA ALA A 436 5.84 -21.98 -7.32
C ALA A 436 6.76 -22.83 -6.41
N GLN A 437 8.08 -22.70 -6.57
CA GLN A 437 9.06 -23.44 -5.76
C GLN A 437 9.56 -22.65 -4.54
N ILE A 438 9.17 -21.38 -4.38
CA ILE A 438 9.65 -20.52 -3.29
C ILE A 438 8.48 -20.10 -2.41
N GLY A 439 8.47 -20.58 -1.16
CA GLY A 439 7.57 -20.08 -0.13
C GLY A 439 8.06 -18.74 0.42
N MET A 440 7.24 -17.69 0.31
CA MET A 440 7.55 -16.36 0.84
C MET A 440 6.57 -15.99 1.95
N ILE A 441 7.11 -15.53 3.09
CA ILE A 441 6.32 -14.89 4.15
C ILE A 441 6.68 -13.41 4.14
N THR A 442 5.71 -12.56 3.80
CA THR A 442 5.87 -11.11 3.76
C THR A 442 5.88 -10.50 5.16
N GLN A 443 6.48 -9.32 5.30
CA GLN A 443 6.46 -8.56 6.55
C GLN A 443 5.03 -8.13 6.94
N ASP A 444 4.27 -7.62 5.97
CA ASP A 444 2.84 -7.36 6.12
C ASP A 444 2.06 -8.55 5.57
N THR A 445 1.40 -9.29 6.46
CA THR A 445 0.57 -10.43 6.06
C THR A 445 -0.79 -9.92 5.58
N SER A 446 -1.07 -10.12 4.30
CA SER A 446 -2.35 -9.76 3.68
C SER A 446 -3.13 -11.02 3.35
N LEU A 447 -4.38 -11.07 3.82
CA LEU A 447 -5.33 -12.13 3.45
C LEU A 447 -6.32 -11.58 2.43
N LEU A 448 -6.59 -12.38 1.40
CA LEU A 448 -7.63 -12.07 0.42
C LEU A 448 -9.00 -12.13 1.10
N HIS A 449 -9.91 -11.24 0.70
CA HIS A 449 -11.27 -11.21 1.25
C HIS A 449 -12.13 -12.37 0.72
N ARG A 450 -11.86 -13.55 1.26
CA ARG A 450 -12.34 -14.88 0.89
C ARG A 450 -12.33 -15.78 2.11
N SER A 451 -12.79 -17.03 1.97
CA SER A 451 -12.72 -18.02 3.04
C SER A 451 -11.27 -18.32 3.45
N ILE A 452 -11.06 -18.78 4.69
CA ILE A 452 -9.75 -19.30 5.16
C ILE A 452 -9.26 -20.40 4.21
N ARG A 453 -10.15 -21.31 3.80
CA ARG A 453 -9.85 -22.39 2.86
C ARG A 453 -9.27 -21.86 1.56
N GLU A 454 -9.91 -20.88 0.93
CA GLU A 454 -9.44 -20.31 -0.34
C GLU A 454 -8.10 -19.59 -0.19
N ASN A 455 -7.83 -18.96 0.97
CA ASN A 455 -6.53 -18.36 1.25
C ASN A 455 -5.42 -19.42 1.38
N LEU A 456 -5.71 -20.57 1.99
CA LEU A 456 -4.76 -21.68 2.11
C LEU A 456 -4.53 -22.39 0.77
N LEU A 457 -5.61 -22.66 0.02
CA LEU A 457 -5.55 -23.24 -1.32
C LEU A 457 -4.92 -22.30 -2.35
N TYR A 458 -4.72 -21.02 -2.03
CA TYR A 458 -3.98 -20.10 -2.89
C TYR A 458 -2.53 -20.54 -3.11
N GLY A 459 -1.91 -21.18 -2.11
CA GLY A 459 -0.55 -21.71 -2.22
C GLY A 459 -0.47 -22.99 -3.04
N ASN A 460 -1.48 -23.84 -2.97
CA ASN A 460 -1.63 -25.03 -3.79
C ASN A 460 -3.13 -25.32 -4.03
N PRO A 461 -3.68 -24.98 -5.21
CA PRO A 461 -5.11 -25.13 -5.51
C PRO A 461 -5.60 -26.57 -5.46
N ASP A 462 -4.70 -27.54 -5.68
CA ASP A 462 -5.01 -28.96 -5.75
C ASP A 462 -4.77 -29.68 -4.40
N ALA A 463 -4.49 -28.95 -3.33
CA ALA A 463 -4.22 -29.56 -2.02
C ALA A 463 -5.44 -30.27 -1.44
N THR A 464 -5.25 -31.48 -0.91
CA THR A 464 -6.33 -32.23 -0.25
C THR A 464 -6.63 -31.68 1.14
N ASP A 465 -7.80 -32.02 1.69
CA ASP A 465 -8.17 -31.62 3.05
C ASP A 465 -7.14 -32.09 4.09
N GLU A 466 -6.56 -33.28 3.92
CA GLU A 466 -5.52 -33.79 4.81
C GLU A 466 -4.24 -32.94 4.77
N GLN A 467 -3.82 -32.51 3.59
CA GLN A 467 -2.66 -31.62 3.41
C GLN A 467 -2.91 -30.22 3.99
N LEU A 468 -4.16 -29.74 3.87
CA LEU A 468 -4.60 -28.49 4.48
C LEU A 468 -4.46 -28.56 6.00
N TRP A 469 -4.98 -29.64 6.60
CA TRP A 469 -4.86 -29.87 8.04
C TRP A 469 -3.42 -30.06 8.49
N GLU A 470 -2.60 -30.81 7.75
CA GLU A 470 -1.18 -30.97 8.08
C GLU A 470 -0.44 -29.62 8.10
N SER A 471 -0.70 -28.76 7.12
CA SER A 471 -0.12 -27.42 7.06
C SER A 471 -0.55 -26.56 8.25
N ILE A 472 -1.81 -26.65 8.65
CA ILE A 472 -2.36 -25.98 9.82
C ILE A 472 -1.72 -26.47 11.13
N ARG A 473 -1.48 -27.77 11.27
CA ARG A 473 -0.78 -28.33 12.45
C ARG A 473 0.66 -27.82 12.54
N LYS A 474 1.38 -27.83 11.41
CA LYS A 474 2.74 -27.28 11.32
C LYS A 474 2.77 -25.79 11.66
N ALA A 475 1.74 -25.04 11.26
CA ALA A 475 1.56 -23.63 11.57
C ALA A 475 0.94 -23.36 12.97
N ARG A 476 0.63 -24.40 13.76
CA ARG A 476 -0.05 -24.29 15.08
C ARG A 476 -1.38 -23.52 15.03
N ALA A 477 -2.11 -23.64 13.93
CA ALA A 477 -3.38 -22.95 13.71
C ALA A 477 -4.62 -23.84 13.96
N GLU A 478 -4.42 -25.11 14.35
CA GLU A 478 -5.49 -26.11 14.48
C GLU A 478 -6.50 -25.80 15.58
N GLU A 479 -6.07 -25.06 16.61
CA GLU A 479 -6.90 -24.76 17.78
C GLU A 479 -7.88 -23.60 17.52
N PHE A 480 -7.47 -22.58 16.75
CA PHE A 480 -8.26 -21.37 16.57
C PHE A 480 -9.10 -21.37 15.29
N ILE A 481 -8.62 -21.98 14.18
CA ILE A 481 -9.37 -21.96 12.91
C ILE A 481 -10.80 -22.50 13.10
N PRO A 482 -11.05 -23.64 13.76
CA PRO A 482 -12.41 -24.14 13.99
C PRO A 482 -13.32 -23.21 14.80
N GLN A 483 -12.74 -22.29 15.59
CA GLN A 483 -13.47 -21.33 16.43
C GLN A 483 -13.80 -20.03 15.69
N LEU A 484 -13.25 -19.81 14.50
CA LEU A 484 -13.54 -18.62 13.72
C LEU A 484 -14.99 -18.60 13.28
N SER A 485 -15.63 -17.45 13.40
CA SER A 485 -16.95 -17.18 12.85
C SER A 485 -17.00 -15.75 12.32
N ASP A 486 -17.63 -15.55 11.16
CA ASP A 486 -17.83 -14.23 10.58
C ASP A 486 -19.25 -13.69 10.77
N SER A 487 -19.48 -12.45 10.35
CA SER A 487 -20.75 -11.74 10.49
C SER A 487 -21.92 -12.36 9.70
N GLU A 488 -21.63 -13.24 8.74
CA GLU A 488 -22.64 -13.97 7.95
C GLU A 488 -22.88 -15.38 8.49
N GLY A 489 -22.29 -15.72 9.64
CA GLY A 489 -22.48 -16.99 10.34
C GLY A 489 -21.65 -18.16 9.78
N ARG A 490 -20.72 -17.90 8.85
CA ARG A 490 -19.78 -18.94 8.38
C ARG A 490 -18.76 -19.24 9.47
N THR A 491 -18.31 -20.48 9.56
CA THR A 491 -17.41 -20.93 10.64
C THR A 491 -16.22 -21.73 10.11
N GLY A 492 -15.14 -21.80 10.89
CA GLY A 492 -14.02 -22.66 10.55
C GLY A 492 -13.30 -22.21 9.28
N PHE A 493 -13.10 -23.17 8.38
CA PHE A 493 -12.51 -22.96 7.06
C PHE A 493 -13.32 -22.06 6.13
N ASP A 494 -14.64 -22.02 6.32
CA ASP A 494 -15.55 -21.28 5.48
C ASP A 494 -15.73 -19.83 5.97
N ALA A 495 -15.22 -19.50 7.17
CA ALA A 495 -15.23 -18.14 7.67
C ALA A 495 -14.40 -17.22 6.75
N HIS A 496 -14.96 -16.07 6.38
CA HIS A 496 -14.25 -15.10 5.55
C HIS A 496 -13.32 -14.22 6.38
N VAL A 497 -12.13 -13.96 5.84
CA VAL A 497 -11.08 -13.11 6.43
C VAL A 497 -10.76 -11.91 5.53
N GLY A 498 -9.77 -11.09 5.90
CA GLY A 498 -9.37 -9.88 5.16
C GLY A 498 -10.05 -8.61 5.66
N GLU A 499 -9.93 -7.49 4.93
CA GLU A 499 -10.38 -6.15 5.38
C GLU A 499 -11.85 -6.07 5.84
N ARG A 500 -12.72 -6.94 5.31
CA ARG A 500 -14.15 -7.03 5.63
C ARG A 500 -14.54 -8.34 6.34
N GLY A 501 -13.58 -9.19 6.66
CA GLY A 501 -13.79 -10.48 7.33
C GLY A 501 -13.34 -10.47 8.80
N VAL A 502 -13.15 -11.66 9.38
CA VAL A 502 -12.65 -11.81 10.75
C VAL A 502 -11.23 -11.22 10.86
N LYS A 503 -11.03 -10.28 11.79
CA LYS A 503 -9.71 -9.68 12.07
C LYS A 503 -8.90 -10.61 12.97
N LEU A 504 -7.70 -10.97 12.53
CA LEU A 504 -6.74 -11.74 13.34
C LEU A 504 -6.13 -10.84 14.42
N SER A 505 -5.97 -11.37 15.64
CA SER A 505 -5.48 -10.64 16.82
C SER A 505 -3.98 -10.91 17.05
N GLY A 506 -3.24 -9.92 17.56
CA GLY A 506 -1.84 -10.08 17.96
C GLY A 506 -1.68 -10.91 19.25
N ASP A 507 -0.45 -11.34 19.54
CA ASP A 507 -0.09 -12.09 20.75
C ASP A 507 -0.39 -11.30 22.04
N ILE A 508 -0.09 -10.01 22.09
CA ILE A 508 -0.39 -9.15 23.25
C ILE A 508 -1.89 -8.92 23.41
N GLU A 509 -2.64 -8.82 22.32
CA GLU A 509 -4.11 -8.73 22.36
C GLU A 509 -4.72 -10.02 22.95
N LEU A 510 -4.17 -11.19 22.58
CA LEU A 510 -4.56 -12.45 23.20
C LEU A 510 -4.17 -12.49 24.67
N PHE A 511 -2.94 -12.11 25.02
CA PHE A 511 -2.48 -12.03 26.41
C PHE A 511 -3.41 -11.16 27.25
N ALA A 512 -3.75 -9.95 26.80
CA ALA A 512 -4.61 -9.01 27.52
C ALA A 512 -6.01 -9.59 27.79
N ARG A 513 -6.52 -10.47 26.93
CA ARG A 513 -7.82 -11.14 27.10
C ARG A 513 -7.77 -12.28 28.11
N TYR A 514 -6.64 -12.99 28.21
CA TYR A 514 -6.51 -14.18 29.06
C TYR A 514 -5.78 -13.92 30.38
N ALA A 515 -5.07 -12.81 30.52
CA ALA A 515 -4.42 -12.41 31.76
C ALA A 515 -5.46 -12.17 32.86
N LYS A 516 -5.39 -12.98 33.93
CA LYS A 516 -6.33 -12.92 35.08
C LYS A 516 -5.83 -12.04 36.22
N ALA A 517 -4.59 -11.56 36.15
CA ALA A 517 -3.95 -10.73 37.16
C ALA A 517 -3.64 -9.33 36.61
N PRO A 518 -3.45 -8.32 37.49
CA PRO A 518 -3.08 -6.96 37.08
C PRO A 518 -1.81 -6.93 36.21
N VAL A 519 -1.80 -6.04 35.22
CA VAL A 519 -0.69 -5.88 34.27
C VAL A 519 -0.02 -4.52 34.48
N ILE A 520 1.28 -4.53 34.74
CA ILE A 520 2.17 -3.36 34.62
C ILE A 520 2.73 -3.36 33.20
N ALA A 521 2.45 -2.30 32.43
CA ALA A 521 2.85 -2.19 31.04
C ALA A 521 3.91 -1.11 30.84
N ILE A 522 5.06 -1.49 30.29
CA ILE A 522 6.24 -0.62 30.17
C ILE A 522 6.69 -0.55 28.72
N THR A 523 6.73 0.65 28.14
CA THR A 523 7.36 0.90 26.84
C THR A 523 8.23 2.16 26.88
N GLY A 524 8.95 2.42 25.79
CA GLY A 524 9.85 3.57 25.62
C GLY A 524 10.86 3.30 24.51
N SER A 525 11.66 4.30 24.14
CA SER A 525 12.82 4.07 23.28
C SER A 525 13.93 3.37 24.09
N ASN A 526 14.23 3.87 25.29
CA ASN A 526 15.31 3.39 26.14
C ASN A 526 14.82 2.90 27.52
N ALA A 527 15.69 2.17 28.23
CA ALA A 527 15.54 1.71 29.62
C ALA A 527 14.41 0.72 29.95
N LYS A 528 13.60 0.34 28.95
CA LYS A 528 12.49 -0.63 29.09
C LYS A 528 12.86 -1.86 29.91
N SER A 529 13.92 -2.55 29.53
CA SER A 529 14.31 -3.82 30.16
C SER A 529 14.77 -3.63 31.60
N THR A 530 15.47 -2.52 31.88
CA THR A 530 15.97 -2.21 33.22
C THR A 530 14.81 -1.95 34.16
N VAL A 531 13.86 -1.09 33.77
CA VAL A 531 12.69 -0.78 34.59
C VAL A 531 11.78 -2.00 34.74
N THR A 532 11.56 -2.78 33.67
CA THR A 532 10.74 -3.99 33.72
C THR A 532 11.31 -5.03 34.69
N THR A 533 12.63 -5.27 34.64
CA THR A 533 13.30 -6.21 35.55
C THR A 533 13.24 -5.72 36.98
N LEU A 534 13.55 -4.44 37.20
CA LEU A 534 13.56 -3.84 38.53
C LEU A 534 12.17 -3.89 39.19
N VAL A 535 11.10 -3.57 38.46
CA VAL A 535 9.72 -3.70 38.96
C VAL A 535 9.38 -5.16 39.27
N GLY A 536 9.85 -6.10 38.45
CA GLY A 536 9.72 -7.53 38.72
C GLY A 536 10.37 -7.95 40.05
N GLU A 537 11.63 -7.57 40.27
CA GLU A 537 12.36 -7.84 41.50
C GLU A 537 11.71 -7.19 42.73
N MET A 538 11.25 -5.94 42.60
CA MET A 538 10.51 -5.22 43.64
C MET A 538 9.23 -5.97 44.04
N ALA A 539 8.50 -6.49 43.06
CA ALA A 539 7.27 -7.23 43.32
C ALA A 539 7.54 -8.61 43.94
N VAL A 540 8.62 -9.29 43.55
CA VAL A 540 9.09 -10.53 44.20
C VAL A 540 9.50 -10.26 45.65
N ALA A 541 10.26 -9.19 45.92
CA ALA A 541 10.65 -8.78 47.28
C ALA A 541 9.44 -8.41 48.15
N ALA A 542 8.35 -7.92 47.53
CA ALA A 542 7.07 -7.68 48.19
C ALA A 542 6.23 -8.97 48.41
N GLY A 543 6.76 -10.14 48.06
CA GLY A 543 6.11 -11.43 48.26
C GLY A 543 5.06 -11.79 47.22
N LYS A 544 5.03 -11.13 46.06
CA LYS A 544 4.10 -11.46 44.96
C LYS A 544 4.63 -12.59 44.10
N ARG A 545 3.72 -13.41 43.56
CA ARG A 545 4.03 -14.33 42.44
C ARG A 545 3.95 -13.56 41.14
N VAL A 546 5.09 -13.23 40.55
CA VAL A 546 5.20 -12.29 39.43
C VAL A 546 5.64 -13.01 38.17
N ALA A 547 5.02 -12.68 37.05
CA ALA A 547 5.47 -13.10 35.73
C ALA A 547 5.98 -11.88 34.96
N VAL A 548 7.25 -11.92 34.59
CA VAL A 548 7.93 -10.82 33.88
C VAL A 548 8.23 -11.25 32.46
N GLY A 549 7.78 -10.48 31.47
CA GLY A 549 8.25 -10.70 30.11
C GLY A 549 7.59 -9.84 29.04
N GLY A 550 7.21 -10.45 27.91
CA GLY A 550 6.74 -9.75 26.71
C GLY A 550 7.85 -9.61 25.67
N ASN A 551 8.35 -8.39 25.46
CA ASN A 551 9.54 -8.13 24.64
C ASN A 551 10.86 -8.36 25.40
N LEU A 552 10.79 -8.82 26.64
CA LEU A 552 11.92 -9.15 27.50
C LEU A 552 11.82 -10.60 27.96
N GLY A 553 12.84 -11.41 27.70
CA GLY A 553 12.87 -12.80 28.20
C GLY A 553 11.76 -13.66 27.63
N THR A 554 10.81 -14.06 28.48
CA THR A 554 9.74 -15.00 28.14
C THR A 554 8.62 -14.33 27.33
N PRO A 555 8.16 -14.92 26.20
CA PRO A 555 7.04 -14.40 25.41
C PRO A 555 5.75 -14.26 26.22
N ALA A 556 4.92 -13.27 25.87
CA ALA A 556 3.74 -12.90 26.68
C ALA A 556 2.76 -14.05 26.92
N LEU A 557 2.48 -14.87 25.90
CA LEU A 557 1.53 -15.98 26.02
C LEU A 557 2.06 -17.11 26.91
N ASP A 558 3.37 -17.29 26.98
CA ASP A 558 4.01 -18.32 27.82
C ASP A 558 4.02 -17.92 29.31
N LEU A 559 3.70 -16.66 29.63
CA LEU A 559 3.56 -16.16 31.01
C LEU A 559 2.19 -16.47 31.62
N LEU A 560 1.20 -16.83 30.82
CA LEU A 560 -0.18 -17.03 31.30
C LEU A 560 -0.26 -18.24 32.23
N SER A 561 -0.65 -18.01 33.47
CA SER A 561 -0.84 -19.06 34.47
C SER A 561 -1.78 -18.57 35.58
N ASP A 562 -2.52 -19.49 36.19
CA ASP A 562 -3.52 -19.19 37.23
C ASP A 562 -2.89 -18.82 38.59
N ASP A 563 -1.61 -19.10 38.79
CA ASP A 563 -0.88 -18.80 40.03
C ASP A 563 -0.22 -17.41 40.04
N VAL A 564 -0.20 -16.69 38.91
CA VAL A 564 0.39 -15.35 38.81
C VAL A 564 -0.50 -14.31 39.47
N GLU A 565 0.09 -13.44 40.29
CA GLU A 565 -0.59 -12.35 40.99
C GLU A 565 -0.32 -10.97 40.37
N LEU A 566 0.72 -10.85 39.55
CA LEU A 566 1.09 -9.62 38.86
C LEU A 566 1.90 -9.93 37.60
N TYR A 567 1.53 -9.29 36.49
CA TYR A 567 2.31 -9.31 35.25
C TYR A 567 3.12 -8.03 35.11
N VAL A 568 4.39 -8.14 34.73
CA VAL A 568 5.25 -6.99 34.40
C VAL A 568 5.73 -7.16 32.96
N MET A 569 5.16 -6.33 32.08
CA MET A 569 5.25 -6.50 30.63
C MET A 569 6.09 -5.41 29.99
N GLU A 570 7.23 -5.79 29.41
CA GLU A 570 7.93 -4.96 28.44
C GLU A 570 7.23 -5.06 27.09
N LEU A 571 6.81 -3.94 26.50
CA LEU A 571 6.13 -3.92 25.21
C LEU A 571 6.88 -3.06 24.19
N SER A 572 7.10 -3.62 23.00
CA SER A 572 7.63 -2.88 21.84
C SER A 572 6.53 -2.09 21.13
N SER A 573 6.89 -1.13 20.27
CA SER A 573 5.91 -0.44 19.43
C SER A 573 5.22 -1.39 18.43
N PHE A 574 5.93 -2.44 17.97
CA PHE A 574 5.40 -3.42 17.03
C PHE A 574 4.27 -4.26 17.63
N GLN A 575 4.44 -4.68 18.88
CA GLN A 575 3.40 -5.43 19.60
C GLN A 575 2.18 -4.56 19.90
N LEU A 576 2.39 -3.27 20.19
CA LEU A 576 1.30 -2.33 20.49
C LEU A 576 0.47 -1.96 19.24
N GLU A 577 1.01 -2.09 18.02
CA GLU A 577 0.27 -1.85 16.78
C GLU A 577 -0.87 -2.85 16.53
N THR A 578 -0.73 -4.06 17.05
CA THR A 578 -1.73 -5.13 16.93
C THR A 578 -2.57 -5.31 18.20
N THR A 579 -2.32 -4.48 19.22
CA THR A 579 -3.07 -4.44 20.47
C THR A 579 -4.13 -3.35 20.40
N ASP A 580 -5.40 -3.71 20.60
CA ASP A 580 -6.50 -2.75 20.62
C ASP A 580 -6.65 -2.13 22.02
N GLN A 581 -6.78 -2.98 23.04
CA GLN A 581 -6.87 -2.58 24.44
C GLN A 581 -6.02 -3.49 25.33
N LEU A 582 -5.05 -2.91 26.02
CA LEU A 582 -4.19 -3.66 26.94
C LEU A 582 -4.83 -3.80 28.33
N ASN A 583 -5.67 -2.85 28.72
CA ASN A 583 -6.33 -2.81 30.03
C ASN A 583 -5.36 -2.94 31.22
N ALA A 584 -4.18 -2.32 31.09
CA ALA A 584 -3.14 -2.36 32.11
C ALA A 584 -3.63 -1.73 33.43
N GLU A 585 -3.21 -2.30 34.56
CA GLU A 585 -3.45 -1.67 35.87
C GLU A 585 -2.66 -0.36 35.97
N VAL A 586 -1.42 -0.37 35.48
CA VAL A 586 -0.62 0.84 35.27
C VAL A 586 0.20 0.72 33.99
N ALA A 587 0.26 1.81 33.22
CA ALA A 587 1.06 1.89 32.00
C ALA A 587 2.02 3.09 32.01
N THR A 588 3.19 2.93 31.39
CA THR A 588 4.15 4.03 31.19
C THR A 588 4.77 4.00 29.80
N VAL A 589 5.03 5.19 29.26
CA VAL A 589 6.04 5.42 28.24
C VAL A 589 7.22 6.08 28.96
N LEU A 590 8.38 5.43 29.01
CA LEU A 590 9.53 5.93 29.76
C LEU A 590 10.17 7.16 29.09
N ASN A 591 10.28 7.12 27.77
CA ASN A 591 10.85 8.17 26.91
C ASN A 591 10.53 7.87 25.44
N ILE A 592 10.56 8.89 24.60
CA ILE A 592 10.44 8.81 23.14
C ILE A 592 11.59 9.59 22.49
N SER A 593 12.48 8.84 21.85
CA SER A 593 13.53 9.33 20.94
C SER A 593 13.47 8.58 19.62
N GLU A 594 14.08 9.12 18.55
CA GLU A 594 14.16 8.44 17.25
C GLU A 594 14.73 7.03 17.38
N ASP A 595 13.96 6.06 16.93
CA ASP A 595 14.26 4.63 16.97
C ASP A 595 13.30 3.93 15.99
N HIS A 596 13.77 2.93 15.25
CA HIS A 596 12.99 2.24 14.19
C HIS A 596 12.37 3.17 13.10
N MET A 597 13.05 4.26 12.73
CA MET A 597 12.58 5.21 11.70
C MET A 597 12.49 4.62 10.28
N ASP A 598 12.95 3.40 10.10
CA ASP A 598 12.77 2.61 8.88
C ASP A 598 11.37 2.04 8.70
N ARG A 599 10.61 1.91 9.79
CA ARG A 599 9.23 1.41 9.79
C ARG A 599 8.19 2.52 9.88
N TYR A 600 8.53 3.61 10.54
CA TYR A 600 7.60 4.72 10.78
C TYR A 600 7.85 5.83 9.77
N SER A 601 6.78 6.43 9.25
CA SER A 601 6.87 7.62 8.38
C SER A 601 7.45 8.86 9.07
N GLY A 602 7.78 8.74 10.37
CA GLY A 602 8.44 9.73 11.20
C GLY A 602 8.15 9.50 12.68
N LEU A 603 8.77 10.33 13.53
CA LEU A 603 8.58 10.31 14.98
C LEU A 603 7.10 10.38 15.44
N PRO A 604 6.18 11.10 14.77
CA PRO A 604 4.77 11.10 15.15
C PRO A 604 4.09 9.73 15.04
N ALA A 605 4.39 8.95 13.99
CA ALA A 605 3.82 7.62 13.82
C ALA A 605 4.36 6.64 14.89
N TYR A 606 5.66 6.76 15.22
CA TYR A 606 6.27 5.98 16.30
C TYR A 606 5.69 6.31 17.67
N HIS A 607 5.48 7.61 17.93
CA HIS A 607 4.79 8.10 19.12
C HIS A 607 3.39 7.50 19.25
N LEU A 608 2.59 7.57 18.18
CA LEU A 608 1.23 7.03 18.17
C LEU A 608 1.21 5.51 18.42
N ALA A 609 2.16 4.76 17.87
CA ALA A 609 2.27 3.33 18.10
C ALA A 609 2.52 3.01 19.59
N LYS A 610 3.48 3.67 20.23
CA LYS A 610 3.78 3.46 21.66
C LYS A 610 2.65 3.90 22.58
N HIS A 611 1.95 4.99 22.26
CA HIS A 611 0.87 5.53 23.09
C HIS A 611 -0.35 4.62 23.17
N ARG A 612 -0.45 3.59 22.31
CA ARG A 612 -1.49 2.56 22.44
C ARG A 612 -1.40 1.78 23.76
N ILE A 613 -0.24 1.78 24.43
CA ILE A 613 -0.06 1.15 25.76
C ILE A 613 -1.03 1.70 26.81
N PHE A 614 -1.48 2.95 26.65
CA PHE A 614 -2.38 3.61 27.59
C PHE A 614 -3.87 3.25 27.36
N ARG A 615 -4.21 2.52 26.30
CA ARG A 615 -5.60 2.18 25.99
C ARG A 615 -6.17 1.20 27.02
N GLY A 616 -7.19 1.68 27.74
CA GLY A 616 -7.82 0.93 28.83
C GLY A 616 -7.01 0.93 30.13
N ALA A 617 -5.88 1.64 30.19
CA ALA A 617 -5.07 1.70 31.40
C ALA A 617 -5.86 2.35 32.55
N ARG A 618 -5.81 1.75 33.75
CA ARG A 618 -6.50 2.26 34.94
C ARG A 618 -5.73 3.37 35.64
N GLN A 619 -4.41 3.37 35.50
CA GLN A 619 -3.51 4.38 36.03
C GLN A 619 -2.36 4.59 35.05
N VAL A 620 -1.71 5.75 35.10
CA VAL A 620 -0.55 6.05 34.25
C VAL A 620 0.62 6.58 35.06
N VAL A 621 1.83 6.26 34.61
CA VAL A 621 3.08 6.86 35.09
C VAL A 621 3.67 7.68 33.94
N VAL A 622 4.03 8.94 34.22
CA VAL A 622 4.46 9.91 33.20
C VAL A 622 5.85 10.48 33.53
N ASN A 623 6.73 10.51 32.54
CA ASN A 623 8.02 11.18 32.65
C ASN A 623 7.86 12.70 32.53
N ARG A 624 8.20 13.45 33.58
CA ARG A 624 8.10 14.93 33.59
C ARG A 624 9.12 15.60 32.66
N GLN A 625 10.18 14.91 32.28
CA GLN A 625 11.27 15.45 31.46
C GLN A 625 11.08 15.16 29.96
N ASP A 626 10.07 14.36 29.59
CA ASP A 626 9.80 14.02 28.20
C ASP A 626 8.33 14.30 27.86
N ALA A 627 8.09 15.41 27.15
CA ALA A 627 6.76 15.83 26.74
C ALA A 627 6.07 14.81 25.81
N LEU A 628 6.83 14.07 24.99
CA LEU A 628 6.30 13.06 24.08
C LEU A 628 5.88 11.77 24.81
N SER A 629 6.35 11.56 26.03
CA SER A 629 5.91 10.42 26.86
C SER A 629 4.52 10.59 27.47
N ARG A 630 3.98 11.82 27.48
CA ARG A 630 2.77 12.17 28.22
C ARG A 630 1.49 11.86 27.43
N PRO A 631 0.61 10.97 27.93
CA PRO A 631 -0.65 10.68 27.26
C PRO A 631 -1.67 11.80 27.39
N LEU A 632 -2.63 11.82 26.46
CA LEU A 632 -3.90 12.52 26.63
C LEU A 632 -4.76 11.70 27.60
N ILE A 633 -4.81 12.12 28.87
CA ILE A 633 -5.59 11.45 29.92
C ILE A 633 -7.00 12.05 30.01
N GLY A 634 -8.00 11.19 30.24
CA GLY A 634 -9.35 11.63 30.59
C GLY A 634 -9.39 12.25 32.00
N GLU A 635 -10.39 13.09 32.26
CA GLU A 635 -10.60 13.65 33.60
C GLU A 635 -10.79 12.52 34.63
N GLY A 636 -10.01 12.54 35.71
CA GLY A 636 -10.12 11.61 36.83
C GLY A 636 -9.24 10.35 36.78
N LEU A 637 -8.46 10.12 35.70
CA LEU A 637 -7.52 8.99 35.64
C LEU A 637 -6.32 9.24 36.59
N PRO A 638 -6.01 8.35 37.55
CA PRO A 638 -4.84 8.49 38.41
C PRO A 638 -3.54 8.59 37.60
N CYS A 639 -2.81 9.68 37.84
CA CYS A 639 -1.59 10.00 37.14
C CYS A 639 -0.44 10.19 38.13
N TRP A 640 0.51 9.27 38.10
CA TRP A 640 1.77 9.35 38.83
C TRP A 640 2.83 9.93 37.91
N THR A 641 3.82 10.64 38.47
CA THR A 641 4.88 11.24 37.65
C THR A 641 6.26 10.89 38.19
N PHE A 642 7.25 10.77 37.32
CA PHE A 642 8.64 10.61 37.71
C PHE A 642 9.55 11.59 36.95
N GLY A 643 10.73 11.88 37.48
CA GLY A 643 11.73 12.70 36.82
C GLY A 643 12.77 13.23 37.81
N LEU A 644 13.92 13.67 37.31
CA LEU A 644 15.04 14.11 38.15
C LEU A 644 14.80 15.45 38.87
N ASN A 645 13.80 16.22 38.44
CA ASN A 645 13.41 17.45 39.11
C ASN A 645 12.65 17.16 40.41
N LYS A 646 12.66 18.13 41.33
CA LYS A 646 11.97 18.06 42.62
C LYS A 646 10.51 17.59 42.44
N PRO A 647 10.07 16.53 43.17
CA PRO A 647 8.71 16.03 43.05
C PRO A 647 7.68 16.99 43.67
N ASP A 648 6.44 16.87 43.19
CA ASP A 648 5.23 17.50 43.72
C ASP A 648 4.21 16.39 44.08
N PHE A 649 2.93 16.73 44.31
CA PHE A 649 1.86 15.77 44.52
C PHE A 649 1.84 14.66 43.46
N HIS A 650 1.67 13.40 43.91
CA HIS A 650 1.75 12.20 43.06
C HIS A 650 3.06 12.08 42.24
N GLY A 651 4.13 12.74 42.69
CA GLY A 651 5.42 12.78 42.00
C GLY A 651 6.53 12.03 42.72
N PHE A 652 7.33 11.29 41.95
CA PHE A 652 8.63 10.74 42.31
C PHE A 652 9.73 11.62 41.73
N GLY A 653 10.74 11.98 42.51
CA GLY A 653 11.85 12.79 42.01
C GLY A 653 13.05 12.84 42.93
N LEU A 654 13.96 13.77 42.66
CA LEU A 654 15.12 14.00 43.52
C LEU A 654 14.90 15.20 44.44
N ARG A 655 15.30 15.05 45.70
CA ARG A 655 15.43 16.15 46.66
C ARG A 655 16.86 16.25 47.14
N GLU A 656 17.29 17.46 47.43
CA GLU A 656 18.61 17.72 47.99
C GLU A 656 18.45 18.32 49.38
N GLU A 657 19.06 17.69 50.38
CA GLU A 657 19.10 18.14 51.76
C GLU A 657 20.54 18.04 52.27
N ASN A 658 21.07 19.16 52.79
CA ASN A 658 22.45 19.25 53.30
C ASN A 658 23.54 18.78 52.32
N GLY A 659 23.31 18.96 51.01
CA GLY A 659 24.25 18.55 49.94
C GLY A 659 24.16 17.07 49.55
N GLU A 660 23.24 16.30 50.12
CA GLU A 660 22.98 14.90 49.77
C GLU A 660 21.68 14.78 48.97
N LYS A 661 21.72 14.00 47.87
CA LYS A 661 20.55 13.74 47.01
C LYS A 661 19.78 12.52 47.49
N TYR A 662 18.47 12.63 47.56
CA TYR A 662 17.53 11.58 47.95
C TYR A 662 16.55 11.29 46.81
N LEU A 663 16.27 10.00 46.57
CA LEU A 663 15.04 9.58 45.91
C LEU A 663 13.89 9.95 46.84
N ALA A 664 12.88 10.63 46.32
CA ALA A 664 11.78 11.18 47.10
C ALA A 664 10.43 10.91 46.44
N PHE A 665 9.40 10.78 47.27
CA PHE A 665 8.01 10.75 46.85
C PHE A 665 7.28 11.92 47.52
N GLN A 666 6.70 12.79 46.69
CA GLN A 666 6.09 14.04 47.14
C GLN A 666 7.03 14.84 48.05
N PHE A 667 6.72 14.91 49.34
CA PHE A 667 7.44 15.66 50.36
C PHE A 667 8.25 14.77 51.32
N GLU A 668 8.43 13.49 50.99
CA GLU A 668 9.17 12.54 51.82
C GLU A 668 10.43 12.03 51.12
N ASN A 669 11.56 12.03 51.83
CA ASN A 669 12.80 11.43 51.36
C ASN A 669 12.74 9.92 51.63
N LEU A 670 12.90 9.11 50.60
CA LEU A 670 12.79 7.66 50.68
C LEU A 670 14.16 7.00 50.90
N MET A 671 15.16 7.37 50.10
CA MET A 671 16.46 6.71 50.08
C MET A 671 17.55 7.64 49.53
N PRO A 672 18.73 7.75 50.16
CA PRO A 672 19.88 8.45 49.59
C PRO A 672 20.28 7.84 48.24
N VAL A 673 20.51 8.68 47.23
CA VAL A 673 20.95 8.24 45.89
C VAL A 673 22.28 7.46 45.95
N ARG A 674 23.14 7.77 46.92
CA ARG A 674 24.44 7.09 47.08
C ARG A 674 24.33 5.60 47.41
N GLU A 675 23.17 5.15 47.88
CA GLU A 675 22.89 3.74 48.20
C GLU A 675 22.51 2.93 46.94
N LEU A 676 22.27 3.58 45.78
CA LEU A 676 22.13 2.88 44.50
C LEU A 676 23.49 2.35 44.04
N LYS A 677 23.56 1.06 43.70
CA LYS A 677 24.77 0.46 43.11
C LYS A 677 24.98 0.89 41.66
N VAL A 678 23.91 0.93 40.87
CA VAL A 678 23.91 1.47 39.51
C VAL A 678 23.92 3.00 39.55
N ARG A 679 25.04 3.60 39.12
CA ARG A 679 25.27 5.04 39.15
C ARG A 679 24.63 5.75 37.97
N GLY A 680 24.30 7.01 38.17
CA GLY A 680 23.95 7.94 37.10
C GLY A 680 22.53 8.44 36.98
N ALA A 681 22.40 9.61 36.35
CA ALA A 681 21.13 10.34 36.23
C ALA A 681 20.05 9.51 35.52
N HIS A 682 20.41 8.77 34.48
CA HIS A 682 19.48 7.88 33.78
C HIS A 682 19.03 6.70 34.66
N ASN A 683 19.93 6.13 35.48
CA ASN A 683 19.59 5.06 36.42
C ASN A 683 18.74 5.57 37.60
N GLN A 684 18.98 6.80 38.07
CA GLN A 684 18.11 7.47 39.03
C GLN A 684 16.70 7.66 38.46
N ALA A 685 16.58 8.09 37.19
CA ALA A 685 15.29 8.20 36.52
C ALA A 685 14.58 6.84 36.38
N ASN A 686 15.32 5.77 36.05
CA ASN A 686 14.80 4.41 35.96
C ASN A 686 14.31 3.89 37.33
N ALA A 687 15.06 4.16 38.40
CA ALA A 687 14.67 3.83 39.77
C ALA A 687 13.38 4.56 40.17
N LEU A 688 13.26 5.85 39.87
CA LEU A 688 12.05 6.63 40.12
C LEU A 688 10.85 6.14 39.30
N ALA A 689 11.06 5.73 38.05
CA ALA A 689 10.02 5.12 37.22
C ALA A 689 9.54 3.79 37.80
N ALA A 690 10.47 2.94 38.25
CA ALA A 690 10.14 1.66 38.88
C ALA A 690 9.38 1.85 40.21
N LEU A 691 9.80 2.79 41.05
CA LEU A 691 9.07 3.17 42.28
C LEU A 691 7.66 3.67 41.98
N ALA A 692 7.49 4.49 40.93
CA ALA A 692 6.18 4.99 40.54
C ALA A 692 5.24 3.88 40.04
N LEU A 693 5.75 2.95 39.22
CA LEU A 693 4.99 1.79 38.74
C LEU A 693 4.62 0.84 39.89
N GLY A 694 5.58 0.54 40.77
CA GLY A 694 5.36 -0.34 41.92
C GLY A 694 4.38 0.26 42.93
N HIS A 695 4.50 1.56 43.23
CA HIS A 695 3.57 2.27 44.10
C HIS A 695 2.15 2.28 43.52
N ALA A 696 1.99 2.48 42.21
CA ALA A 696 0.68 2.50 41.55
C ALA A 696 -0.10 1.18 41.71
N VAL A 697 0.59 0.03 41.78
CA VAL A 697 -0.05 -1.28 42.03
C VAL A 697 -0.03 -1.71 43.50
N GLY A 698 0.40 -0.83 44.42
CA GLY A 698 0.37 -1.06 45.85
C GLY A 698 1.53 -1.89 46.42
N LEU A 699 2.72 -1.88 45.79
CA LEU A 699 3.91 -2.48 46.39
C LEU A 699 4.40 -1.63 47.59
N PRO A 700 4.81 -2.25 48.71
CA PRO A 700 5.32 -1.52 49.87
C PRO A 700 6.70 -0.90 49.60
N PHE A 701 6.91 0.34 50.06
CA PHE A 701 8.18 1.05 49.87
C PHE A 701 9.38 0.27 50.42
N ASP A 702 9.28 -0.36 51.57
CA ASP A 702 10.39 -1.09 52.18
C ASP A 702 10.94 -2.19 51.26
N ALA A 703 10.07 -2.97 50.63
CA ALA A 703 10.47 -3.99 49.66
C ALA A 703 11.09 -3.36 48.40
N MET A 704 10.48 -2.29 47.88
CA MET A 704 10.99 -1.63 46.68
C MET A 704 12.37 -1.00 46.89
N LEU A 705 12.57 -0.35 48.05
CA LEU A 705 13.85 0.27 48.42
C LEU A 705 14.92 -0.77 48.74
N ALA A 706 14.56 -1.93 49.28
CA ALA A 706 15.47 -3.06 49.44
C ALA A 706 15.98 -3.56 48.08
N SER A 707 15.07 -3.80 47.12
CA SER A 707 15.45 -4.20 45.75
C SER A 707 16.37 -3.17 45.09
N LEU A 708 16.09 -1.87 45.25
CA LEU A 708 16.96 -0.81 44.70
C LEU A 708 18.40 -0.82 45.26
N ARG A 709 18.57 -1.12 46.55
CA ARG A 709 19.89 -1.24 47.19
C ARG A 709 20.66 -2.44 46.65
N GLU A 710 19.96 -3.52 46.36
CA GLU A 710 20.57 -4.77 45.93
C GLU A 710 20.84 -4.82 44.42
N PHE A 711 19.99 -4.15 43.62
CA PHE A 711 20.01 -4.19 42.16
C PHE A 711 21.35 -3.77 41.58
N THR A 712 22.00 -4.71 40.88
CA THR A 712 23.32 -4.53 40.28
C THR A 712 23.27 -4.03 38.84
N GLY A 713 22.08 -3.87 38.25
CA GLY A 713 21.93 -3.68 36.81
C GLY A 713 21.71 -5.00 36.07
N LEU A 714 21.28 -4.90 34.81
CA LEU A 714 21.02 -6.06 33.96
C LEU A 714 22.32 -6.77 33.59
N GLU A 715 22.29 -8.10 33.56
CA GLU A 715 23.44 -8.90 33.15
C GLU A 715 24.00 -8.42 31.81
N HIS A 716 25.32 -8.23 31.74
CA HIS A 716 26.05 -7.75 30.57
C HIS A 716 25.74 -6.31 30.10
N ARG A 717 24.98 -5.50 30.85
CA ARG A 717 24.68 -4.08 30.53
C ARG A 717 25.06 -3.17 31.71
N CYS A 718 26.31 -2.70 31.73
CA CYS A 718 26.89 -1.95 32.84
C CYS A 718 26.56 -2.54 34.23
N GLN A 719 26.58 -3.87 34.34
CA GLN A 719 26.27 -4.59 35.58
C GLN A 719 27.38 -4.38 36.60
N TRP A 720 27.05 -3.85 37.78
CA TRP A 720 27.97 -3.80 38.91
C TRP A 720 28.25 -5.22 39.44
N LEU A 721 29.53 -5.59 39.54
CA LEU A 721 29.93 -6.92 40.03
C LEU A 721 30.34 -6.87 41.50
N ARG A 722 31.31 -6.03 41.83
CA ARG A 722 32.00 -6.01 43.14
C ARG A 722 32.74 -4.69 43.34
N GLU A 723 32.99 -4.35 44.61
CA GLU A 723 34.02 -3.40 45.03
C GLU A 723 35.23 -4.16 45.60
N HIS A 724 36.44 -3.78 45.20
CA HIS A 724 37.70 -4.32 45.73
C HIS A 724 38.71 -3.18 45.89
N ASP A 725 39.30 -3.03 47.08
CA ASP A 725 40.22 -1.94 47.44
C ASP A 725 39.70 -0.51 47.16
N GLY A 726 38.38 -0.34 47.14
CA GLY A 726 37.71 0.92 46.81
C GLY A 726 37.65 1.23 45.31
N VAL A 727 37.80 0.21 44.46
CA VAL A 727 37.58 0.25 43.01
C VAL A 727 36.33 -0.57 42.67
N HIS A 728 35.43 0.00 41.87
CA HIS A 728 34.20 -0.68 41.45
C HIS A 728 34.37 -1.36 40.08
N TYR A 729 33.82 -2.56 39.91
CA TYR A 729 33.93 -3.33 38.67
C TYR A 729 32.56 -3.45 37.96
N TYR A 730 32.51 -3.10 36.68
CA TYR A 730 31.31 -3.09 35.85
C TYR A 730 31.46 -3.96 34.59
N ASN A 731 30.47 -4.81 34.36
CA ASN A 731 30.36 -5.70 33.21
C ASN A 731 29.37 -5.16 32.18
N ASP A 732 29.89 -4.61 31.09
CA ASP A 732 29.13 -4.17 29.92
C ASP A 732 29.52 -4.99 28.67
N SER A 733 29.65 -6.31 28.84
CA SER A 733 30.12 -7.19 27.76
C SER A 733 29.24 -7.17 26.52
N LYS A 734 27.99 -6.67 26.61
CA LYS A 734 27.09 -6.50 25.46
C LYS A 734 27.41 -5.30 24.57
N ALA A 735 28.28 -4.38 24.99
CA ALA A 735 28.75 -3.26 24.16
C ALA A 735 29.73 -3.72 23.06
N THR A 736 29.20 -4.46 22.09
CA THR A 736 29.98 -5.07 20.99
C THR A 736 30.26 -4.14 19.82
N ASN A 737 29.99 -2.85 19.96
CA ASN A 737 30.26 -1.82 18.95
C ASN A 737 30.71 -0.51 19.61
N VAL A 738 31.34 0.36 18.82
CA VAL A 738 31.91 1.63 19.29
C VAL A 738 30.86 2.54 19.94
N GLY A 739 29.67 2.67 19.35
CA GLY A 739 28.60 3.52 19.88
C GLY A 739 28.11 3.09 21.28
N ALA A 740 27.94 1.79 21.49
CA ALA A 740 27.57 1.26 22.80
C ALA A 740 28.66 1.49 23.84
N ALA A 741 29.93 1.33 23.45
CA ALA A 741 31.05 1.56 24.35
C ALA A 741 31.21 3.03 24.73
N LEU A 742 31.02 3.95 23.78
CA LEU A 742 30.99 5.39 24.03
C LEU A 742 29.94 5.75 25.09
N ALA A 743 28.71 5.27 24.91
CA ALA A 743 27.62 5.55 25.84
C ALA A 743 27.92 5.03 27.25
N ALA A 744 28.58 3.88 27.39
CA ALA A 744 28.98 3.33 28.67
C ALA A 744 30.11 4.12 29.34
N ILE A 745 31.11 4.56 28.55
CA ILE A 745 32.25 5.35 29.02
C ILE A 745 31.80 6.72 29.51
N GLU A 746 31.03 7.45 28.70
CA GLU A 746 30.53 8.79 29.05
C GLU A 746 29.54 8.71 30.21
N GLY A 747 28.64 7.72 30.18
CA GLY A 747 27.64 7.51 31.22
C GLY A 747 28.28 7.22 32.57
N LEU A 748 29.13 6.17 32.66
CA LEU A 748 29.75 5.82 33.93
C LEU A 748 30.84 6.83 34.35
N GLY A 749 31.59 7.35 33.39
CA GLY A 749 32.73 8.23 33.61
C GLY A 749 32.36 9.65 34.06
N SER A 750 31.12 10.10 33.82
CA SER A 750 30.62 11.38 34.34
C SER A 750 30.03 11.27 35.76
N ASP A 751 29.79 10.05 36.24
CA ASP A 751 29.06 9.77 37.48
C ASP A 751 29.92 9.22 38.64
N ILE A 752 31.21 8.98 38.40
CA ILE A 752 32.18 8.57 39.42
C ILE A 752 33.13 9.72 39.79
N ASP A 753 33.59 9.75 41.04
CA ASP A 753 34.56 10.77 41.50
C ASP A 753 35.97 10.54 40.92
N GLY A 754 36.30 9.28 40.59
CA GLY A 754 37.58 8.87 40.00
C GLY A 754 37.58 8.83 38.47
N LYS A 755 38.40 7.94 37.90
CA LYS A 755 38.51 7.70 36.45
C LYS A 755 38.21 6.24 36.11
N LEU A 756 37.90 5.97 34.84
CA LEU A 756 37.68 4.62 34.35
C LEU A 756 38.98 3.91 33.98
N VAL A 757 39.07 2.61 34.25
CA VAL A 757 40.00 1.71 33.56
C VAL A 757 39.19 0.87 32.59
N LEU A 758 39.31 1.20 31.30
CA LEU A 758 38.53 0.58 30.23
C LEU A 758 39.17 -0.74 29.82
N ILE A 759 38.40 -1.82 29.80
CA ILE A 759 38.80 -3.08 29.14
C ILE A 759 38.08 -3.14 27.79
N ALA A 760 38.84 -3.05 26.70
CA ALA A 760 38.31 -2.97 25.34
C ALA A 760 39.00 -3.94 24.36
N GLY A 761 38.30 -4.32 23.30
CA GLY A 761 38.82 -5.12 22.21
C GLY A 761 38.08 -6.44 21.93
N GLY A 762 38.56 -7.14 20.91
CA GLY A 762 37.89 -8.26 20.25
C GLY A 762 37.98 -8.16 18.72
N ASP A 763 36.98 -8.71 18.02
CA ASP A 763 36.81 -8.56 16.58
C ASP A 763 35.89 -7.36 16.26
N GLY A 764 36.51 -6.27 15.82
CA GLY A 764 35.86 -5.03 15.42
C GLY A 764 35.24 -5.07 14.03
N LYS A 765 35.48 -6.12 13.24
CA LYS A 765 34.93 -6.31 11.89
C LYS A 765 35.11 -5.09 10.97
N GLY A 766 36.25 -4.39 11.10
CA GLY A 766 36.57 -3.19 10.31
C GLY A 766 35.92 -1.89 10.81
N ALA A 767 35.46 -1.84 12.07
CA ALA A 767 34.96 -0.61 12.69
C ALA A 767 36.04 0.48 12.82
N ASP A 768 35.61 1.74 12.70
CA ASP A 768 36.46 2.90 13.02
C ASP A 768 36.38 3.22 14.51
N PHE A 769 37.52 3.16 15.20
CA PHE A 769 37.66 3.40 16.63
C PHE A 769 38.02 4.84 16.99
N SER A 770 38.21 5.72 16.00
CA SER A 770 38.63 7.11 16.19
C SER A 770 37.75 7.88 17.18
N ALA A 771 36.43 7.60 17.17
CA ALA A 771 35.46 8.22 18.06
C ALA A 771 35.72 7.95 19.55
N LEU A 772 36.39 6.86 19.91
CA LEU A 772 36.70 6.53 21.32
C LEU A 772 37.73 7.47 21.93
N ARG A 773 38.57 8.14 21.12
CA ARG A 773 39.72 8.91 21.61
C ARG A 773 39.31 10.01 22.59
N ALA A 774 38.29 10.80 22.25
CA ALA A 774 37.90 11.94 23.08
C ALA A 774 37.30 11.50 24.43
N PRO A 775 36.29 10.59 24.49
CA PRO A 775 35.74 10.16 25.78
C PRO A 775 36.73 9.36 26.63
N VAL A 776 37.61 8.57 26.01
CA VAL A 776 38.67 7.86 26.74
C VAL A 776 39.67 8.84 27.34
N ALA A 777 40.08 9.89 26.62
CA ALA A 777 40.96 10.92 27.16
C ALA A 777 40.30 11.69 28.33
N GLU A 778 38.98 11.92 28.24
CA GLU A 778 38.23 12.67 29.25
C GLU A 778 37.92 11.84 30.49
N HIS A 779 37.51 10.58 30.35
CA HIS A 779 36.96 9.79 31.45
C HIS A 779 37.85 8.64 31.93
N CYS A 780 38.80 8.17 31.13
CA CYS A 780 39.62 7.02 31.48
C CYS A 780 41.01 7.43 32.01
N ARG A 781 41.55 6.63 32.92
CA ARG A 781 42.94 6.67 33.37
C ARG A 781 43.84 5.81 32.48
N ALA A 782 43.33 4.66 32.09
CA ALA A 782 44.02 3.68 31.27
C ALA A 782 43.03 2.86 30.44
N ALA A 783 43.53 2.27 29.36
CA ALA A 783 42.80 1.27 28.59
C ALA A 783 43.61 -0.01 28.48
N VAL A 784 42.99 -1.12 28.87
CA VAL A 784 43.53 -2.47 28.77
C VAL A 784 42.90 -3.15 27.56
N LEU A 785 43.72 -3.46 26.57
CA LEU A 785 43.31 -3.89 25.25
C LEU A 785 43.58 -5.38 25.05
N LEU A 786 42.59 -6.12 24.54
CA LEU A 786 42.68 -7.56 24.28
C LEU A 786 42.02 -7.95 22.95
N GLY A 787 42.42 -9.09 22.38
CA GLY A 787 41.84 -9.63 21.16
C GLY A 787 42.43 -9.09 19.86
N ARG A 788 41.84 -9.52 18.74
CA ARG A 788 42.37 -9.32 17.38
C ARG A 788 42.64 -7.86 17.03
N ASP A 789 41.69 -6.97 17.31
CA ASP A 789 41.77 -5.56 16.93
C ASP A 789 42.31 -4.64 18.04
N ALA A 790 42.94 -5.21 19.08
CA ALA A 790 43.59 -4.44 20.13
C ALA A 790 44.62 -3.43 19.59
N GLU A 791 45.34 -3.78 18.51
CA GLU A 791 46.30 -2.89 17.86
C GLU A 791 45.62 -1.69 17.18
N LEU A 792 44.48 -1.90 16.53
CA LEU A 792 43.73 -0.85 15.86
C LEU A 792 43.13 0.14 16.87
N ILE A 793 42.60 -0.37 17.98
CA ILE A 793 42.12 0.47 19.09
C ILE A 793 43.28 1.25 19.70
N ALA A 794 44.45 0.62 19.91
CA ALA A 794 45.63 1.31 20.42
C ALA A 794 46.07 2.46 19.49
N GLN A 795 46.06 2.24 18.17
CA GLN A 795 46.39 3.27 17.18
C GLN A 795 45.38 4.43 17.21
N ALA A 796 44.08 4.14 17.33
CA ALA A 796 43.03 5.16 17.41
C ALA A 796 43.14 6.00 18.70
N LEU A 797 43.43 5.35 19.84
CA LEU A 797 43.60 6.02 21.13
C LEU A 797 44.93 6.79 21.24
N GLY A 798 45.98 6.37 20.51
CA GLY A 798 47.28 7.02 20.50
C GLY A 798 47.86 7.22 21.90
N ASP A 799 48.20 8.47 22.25
CA ASP A 799 48.74 8.90 23.54
C ASP A 799 47.68 9.40 24.54
N ALA A 800 46.39 9.16 24.29
CA ALA A 800 45.30 9.70 25.12
C ALA A 800 45.37 9.26 26.60
N VAL A 801 45.72 7.99 26.84
CA VAL A 801 45.81 7.37 28.17
C VAL A 801 46.90 6.30 28.19
N THR A 802 47.22 5.76 29.37
CA THR A 802 48.11 4.59 29.45
C THR A 802 47.44 3.38 28.80
N LEU A 803 48.09 2.79 27.80
CA LEU A 803 47.60 1.62 27.06
C LEU A 803 48.37 0.36 27.47
N VAL A 804 47.66 -0.69 27.86
CA VAL A 804 48.25 -1.99 28.22
C VAL A 804 47.61 -3.08 27.39
N ARG A 805 48.42 -3.98 26.81
CA ARG A 805 47.93 -5.11 26.00
C ARG A 805 48.05 -6.40 26.79
N VAL A 806 47.03 -7.25 26.66
CA VAL A 806 46.94 -8.53 27.36
C VAL A 806 46.30 -9.58 26.48
N ASP A 807 46.66 -10.84 26.69
CA ASP A 807 46.16 -11.97 25.89
C ASP A 807 44.91 -12.63 26.48
N THR A 808 44.59 -12.36 27.76
CA THR A 808 43.46 -13.01 28.45
C THR A 808 42.68 -12.00 29.30
N VAL A 809 41.39 -12.30 29.53
CA VAL A 809 40.54 -11.49 30.42
C VAL A 809 41.04 -11.52 31.86
N GLN A 810 41.61 -12.64 32.33
CA GLN A 810 42.24 -12.72 33.64
C GLN A 810 43.35 -11.68 33.80
N ALA A 811 44.28 -11.65 32.82
CA ALA A 811 45.35 -10.66 32.78
C ALA A 811 44.81 -9.23 32.63
N ALA A 812 43.69 -9.05 31.91
CA ALA A 812 43.04 -7.74 31.79
C ALA A 812 42.54 -7.21 33.13
N VAL A 813 41.90 -8.08 33.92
CA VAL A 813 41.39 -7.74 35.26
C VAL A 813 42.54 -7.46 36.22
N GLU A 814 43.59 -8.29 36.24
CA GLU A 814 44.77 -8.07 37.09
C GLU A 814 45.51 -6.77 36.75
N GLN A 815 45.70 -6.45 35.47
CA GLN A 815 46.30 -5.19 35.06
C GLN A 815 45.40 -4.00 35.38
N SER A 816 44.09 -4.15 35.20
CA SER A 816 43.14 -3.10 35.56
C SER A 816 43.17 -2.78 37.05
N ALA A 817 43.27 -3.81 37.91
CA ALA A 817 43.40 -3.65 39.36
C ALA A 817 44.69 -2.89 39.76
N ARG A 818 45.81 -3.11 39.05
CA ARG A 818 47.08 -2.40 39.31
C ARG A 818 47.05 -0.93 38.85
N LEU A 819 46.30 -0.64 37.79
CA LEU A 819 46.22 0.70 37.20
C LEU A 819 45.18 1.57 37.92
N ALA A 820 44.14 0.96 38.47
CA ALA A 820 43.07 1.66 39.18
C ALA A 820 43.54 2.22 40.52
N GLN A 821 42.99 3.37 40.91
CA GLN A 821 43.18 3.99 42.21
C GLN A 821 41.86 3.95 43.00
N ARG A 822 41.94 4.09 44.33
CA ARG A 822 40.74 4.18 45.18
C ARG A 822 39.81 5.30 44.68
N GLY A 823 38.56 4.97 44.39
CA GLY A 823 37.56 5.86 43.78
C GLY A 823 37.36 5.69 42.27
N ASP A 824 38.25 4.95 41.59
CA ASP A 824 38.12 4.61 40.17
C ASP A 824 37.11 3.45 39.94
N ALA A 825 36.78 3.21 38.68
CA ALA A 825 36.01 2.03 38.27
C ALA A 825 36.61 1.31 37.06
N VAL A 826 36.58 -0.02 37.07
CA VAL A 826 36.96 -0.87 35.93
C VAL A 826 35.71 -1.18 35.12
N LEU A 827 35.74 -0.89 33.82
CA LEU A 827 34.61 -1.09 32.91
C LEU A 827 35.02 -2.06 31.79
N LEU A 828 34.40 -3.25 31.74
CA LEU A 828 34.44 -4.07 30.54
C LEU A 828 33.43 -3.53 29.53
N SER A 829 33.91 -2.75 28.56
CA SER A 829 33.09 -2.26 27.44
C SER A 829 33.88 -2.45 26.13
N PRO A 830 33.69 -3.59 25.45
CA PRO A 830 34.66 -4.11 24.50
C PRO A 830 34.76 -3.32 23.19
N ALA A 831 33.76 -2.52 22.84
CA ALA A 831 33.62 -1.86 21.53
C ALA A 831 33.63 -2.81 20.30
N CYS A 832 33.88 -4.10 20.51
CA CYS A 832 34.06 -5.15 19.52
C CYS A 832 33.23 -6.40 19.85
N ALA A 833 32.93 -7.18 18.81
CA ALA A 833 32.35 -8.50 18.98
C ALA A 833 33.33 -9.46 19.66
N SER A 834 32.81 -10.48 20.33
CA SER A 834 33.59 -11.41 21.16
C SER A 834 34.17 -12.59 20.39
N LEU A 835 33.88 -12.70 19.09
CA LEU A 835 33.93 -13.95 18.31
C LEU A 835 35.36 -14.48 18.04
N ASP A 836 36.38 -13.66 18.27
CA ASP A 836 37.79 -14.05 18.15
C ASP A 836 38.30 -14.83 19.37
N MET A 837 37.71 -14.59 20.55
CA MET A 837 38.16 -15.16 21.82
C MET A 837 37.09 -15.98 22.56
N PHE A 838 35.81 -15.72 22.27
CA PHE A 838 34.65 -16.31 22.96
C PHE A 838 33.57 -16.71 21.97
N LYS A 839 32.71 -17.66 22.33
CA LYS A 839 31.56 -18.08 21.52
C LYS A 839 30.54 -16.94 21.35
N ASN A 840 30.36 -16.14 22.40
CA ASN A 840 29.43 -15.02 22.45
C ASN A 840 29.79 -14.01 23.56
N TYR A 841 29.02 -12.93 23.67
CA TYR A 841 29.27 -11.89 24.66
C TYR A 841 28.89 -12.32 26.08
N GLU A 842 27.97 -13.27 26.22
CA GLU A 842 27.57 -13.84 27.50
C GLU A 842 28.73 -14.61 28.14
N GLU A 843 29.43 -15.45 27.36
CA GLU A 843 30.62 -16.18 27.80
C GLU A 843 31.73 -15.21 28.22
N ARG A 844 32.01 -14.16 27.43
CA ARG A 844 32.97 -13.11 27.78
C ARG A 844 32.64 -12.43 29.11
N GLY A 845 31.38 -12.04 29.29
CA GLY A 845 30.93 -11.38 30.51
C GLY A 845 31.04 -12.29 31.73
N ARG A 846 30.72 -13.57 31.59
CA ARG A 846 30.86 -14.57 32.68
C ARG A 846 32.31 -14.78 33.08
N VAL A 847 33.22 -14.90 32.11
CA VAL A 847 34.66 -15.03 32.36
C VAL A 847 35.21 -13.78 33.05
N PHE A 848 34.77 -12.59 32.64
CA PHE A 848 35.13 -11.34 33.32
C PHE A 848 34.63 -11.31 34.75
N ALA A 849 33.37 -11.66 35.00
CA ALA A 849 32.81 -11.73 36.35
C ALA A 849 33.60 -12.69 37.25
N GLN A 850 33.90 -13.89 36.76
CA GLN A 850 34.73 -14.87 37.48
C GLN A 850 36.14 -14.36 37.78
N ALA A 851 36.77 -13.66 36.83
CA ALA A 851 38.09 -13.08 37.03
C ALA A 851 38.07 -11.96 38.09
N VAL A 852 37.01 -11.15 38.13
CA VAL A 852 36.81 -10.11 39.16
C VAL A 852 36.55 -10.73 40.54
N GLU A 853 35.81 -11.84 40.62
CA GLU A 853 35.60 -12.57 41.87
C GLU A 853 36.90 -13.16 42.43
N CYS A 854 37.81 -13.61 41.56
CA CYS A 854 39.12 -14.17 41.95
C CYS A 854 40.16 -13.13 42.41
N LEU A 855 39.86 -11.82 42.34
CA LEU A 855 40.78 -10.78 42.83
C LEU A 855 40.96 -10.90 44.35
N SER A 856 42.24 -11.05 44.75
CA SER A 856 42.68 -11.32 46.13
C SER A 856 42.95 -10.03 46.90
#